data_AF-A0A2M7CUK8-F1
#
_entry.id   AF-A0A2M7CUK8-F1
#
_cell.length_a   1.000
_cell.length_b   1.000
_cell.length_c   1.000
_cell.angle_alpha   90.00
_cell.angle_beta   90.00
_cell.angle_gamma   90.00
#
_symmetry.space_group_name_H-M   'P 1'
#
loop_
_entity.id
_entity.type
_entity.pdbx_description
1 polymer ?
#
loop_
_entity_poly.entity_id
_entity_poly.type
_entity_poly.pdbx_seq_one_letter_code
_entity_poly.pdbx_strand_id
1 'polypeptide(L)'
;MSARAWLWLGLLLGVQAVSAQVEPMFRAFGRNQGLPSGNVAKVVQDARGLLWLATRDGLVRYDSIAFKVYQNDPQQARSLACNDVQTVFEDHQQRLWVGCSETGINRLVDAEAGRFDRHPGNFAALGLPTLDVYSIAQSPAGSLWLGTWPRGVLRFDPASGKLTPLASLIPAAAALQDFTVLEVLADRRGDLWIAAREGLWRIRQIDHPALARVESLLKDTLTIALYESASEEIWVGTSAAVYRFPAAATATALIPAATGETLRGVEAFAETDDGSLWIGSHSGLTRIAPDGAVQAIRPRAAVKDSLPEGGVLDLLRDREGGLWIGMRSYGLSYVPPNWQRFELLRHDALDAHTLPPGVLAGLAPCRDGSHWVVTRLGNLAAVAANGTVTRHGEARSVADGGRVPRSLWCDAAQNLWIGHSLGISRYQPSTGQTRRWGAAQGLVAGVVDLITEDPQGAIWMTSMASGVSRIDRAGQVSTWQTPDRGIPVADFEQISTAPDGAIWLAGAFGMRRFDRQRQVFVAVAGGPVARVDSFAFTADGLLWTHGAAGIEQWQITADTALRLRHFDDQTLGLPSVALSSLVPDDAGALWLIGERGVWQLQLDPPKLLAIDARRGLPNLQFGIHPSAFWSAGRLVDITQEGLLRYAPTQPPAVATAATLYLAQASVRRGEDRVGLPIDGRPWQLRWDDRDLRVAARVLSYIDPNANQYAFRLLGYEPAWVSTEARPEREFSRIEPGDYQLGIRAIAANGLAANNDWVQSLQVATPPWRTPLAWMLYAVCLVVGAGLALRWYRASIERRHRIALVDARRALAERANQAKSDFLADIGHEIRTPMAGVLGMAELLIRSTLTSDQHRWAVSVQRSGEHMLRLINDLLDLSKIEAGMLQIESAPTDLRALVEEVRSLESALALARAIKFVVEVAINVPIRVNTDGRRLRQILLNLVTNALKFTEQGRVQISVSRGPEDRVIFAVSDTGPGMNDDQLQQLFVRFRQTGSGEHASGSGLGLAITARLVELLGGTISVSSRLGVGSTFSVMLDLPALAVPLPELRAAPEQTDQQPLQGIELLLVEDDAPIREVMSHLLHALGAHVDAAPHGLDALAQFRPGQHRLLVLDLDLPGIDGISLLGLLRAGADGECFAVAVTARSEVDLEQRCRNAGFAAFLRKPITAAVLAAAARDWVKPKPVA
;
A
#
# COMPACT_ATOMS: atom_id res chain seq x y z
N MET A 1 79.22 22.22 -30.31
CA MET A 1 78.59 21.73 -29.06
C MET A 1 77.95 20.39 -29.37
N SER A 2 78.26 19.37 -28.57
CA SER A 2 78.22 17.95 -28.94
C SER A 2 76.85 17.29 -28.74
N ALA A 3 76.63 16.21 -29.51
CA ALA A 3 75.45 15.33 -29.54
C ALA A 3 75.01 14.76 -28.16
N ARG A 4 75.78 14.97 -27.09
CA ARG A 4 75.41 14.60 -25.72
C ARG A 4 74.33 15.51 -25.11
N ALA A 5 74.19 16.76 -25.56
CA ALA A 5 73.17 17.67 -25.03
C ALA A 5 71.74 17.32 -25.50
N TRP A 6 71.59 16.78 -26.71
CA TRP A 6 70.30 16.33 -27.24
C TRP A 6 69.83 14.99 -26.63
N LEU A 7 70.77 14.12 -26.25
CA LEU A 7 70.45 12.85 -25.58
C LEU A 7 69.96 13.04 -24.13
N TRP A 8 70.40 14.09 -23.43
CA TRP A 8 69.89 14.43 -22.10
C TRP A 8 68.56 15.17 -22.13
N LEU A 9 68.28 15.97 -23.17
CA LEU A 9 66.96 16.59 -23.34
C LEU A 9 65.89 15.58 -23.77
N GLY A 10 66.25 14.56 -24.56
CA GLY A 10 65.35 13.48 -24.97
C GLY A 10 64.98 12.49 -23.84
N LEU A 11 65.82 12.37 -22.80
CA LEU A 11 65.56 11.51 -21.64
C LEU A 11 64.74 12.19 -20.54
N LEU A 12 64.60 13.52 -20.57
CA LEU A 12 63.72 14.29 -19.66
C LEU A 12 62.35 14.62 -20.28
N LEU A 13 62.15 14.38 -21.59
CA LEU A 13 60.88 14.60 -22.30
C LEU A 13 60.18 13.30 -22.70
N GLY A 14 60.67 12.16 -22.25
CA GLY A 14 59.91 10.91 -22.21
C GLY A 14 58.85 10.96 -21.11
N VAL A 15 57.91 11.91 -21.19
CA VAL A 15 56.60 11.71 -20.57
C VAL A 15 56.06 10.51 -21.30
N GLN A 16 56.22 9.31 -20.73
CA GLN A 16 55.37 8.20 -21.14
C GLN A 16 53.96 8.74 -21.10
N ALA A 17 53.30 8.77 -22.25
CA ALA A 17 51.90 9.09 -22.33
C ALA A 17 51.22 8.07 -21.41
N VAL A 18 50.92 8.48 -20.18
CA VAL A 18 50.06 7.74 -19.28
C VAL A 18 48.73 7.74 -19.99
N SER A 19 48.47 6.67 -20.75
CA SER A 19 47.12 6.35 -21.17
C SER A 19 46.26 6.46 -19.91
N ALA A 20 45.20 7.24 -19.94
CA ALA A 20 44.23 7.23 -18.86
C ALA A 20 43.76 5.77 -18.73
N GLN A 21 44.22 5.08 -17.69
CA GLN A 21 43.84 3.69 -17.47
C GLN A 21 42.38 3.73 -17.04
N VAL A 22 41.52 3.02 -17.76
CA VAL A 22 40.09 2.96 -17.44
C VAL A 22 39.96 2.50 -15.99
N GLU A 23 39.22 3.26 -15.18
CA GLU A 23 38.93 2.88 -13.80
C GLU A 23 37.59 2.16 -13.72
N PRO A 24 37.50 1.06 -12.95
CA PRO A 24 36.25 0.36 -12.75
C PRO A 24 35.25 1.18 -11.95
N MET A 25 33.96 0.98 -12.23
CA MET A 25 32.86 1.45 -11.40
C MET A 25 32.45 0.34 -10.43
N PHE A 26 32.29 0.71 -9.17
CA PHE A 26 31.98 -0.23 -8.09
C PHE A 26 30.53 -0.09 -7.66
N ARG A 27 29.81 -1.21 -7.65
CA ARG A 27 28.52 -1.32 -6.97
C ARG A 27 28.77 -1.77 -5.54
N ALA A 28 28.48 -0.89 -4.58
CA ALA A 28 28.79 -1.14 -3.17
C ALA A 28 27.55 -1.54 -2.35
N PHE A 29 27.75 -2.48 -1.42
CA PHE A 29 26.74 -3.07 -0.56
C PHE A 29 27.20 -2.98 0.90
N GLY A 30 26.63 -2.04 1.64
CA GLY A 30 26.88 -1.87 3.07
C GLY A 30 25.63 -2.19 3.90
N ARG A 31 25.60 -1.65 5.12
CA ARG A 31 24.49 -1.90 6.06
C ARG A 31 23.14 -1.41 5.57
N ASN A 32 23.14 -0.31 4.80
CA ASN A 32 21.92 0.26 4.22
C ASN A 32 21.27 -0.67 3.18
N GLN A 33 22.03 -1.61 2.62
CA GLN A 33 21.56 -2.61 1.66
C GLN A 33 21.20 -3.96 2.33
N GLY A 34 21.27 -4.05 3.66
CA GLY A 34 20.88 -5.25 4.44
C GLY A 34 22.04 -6.12 4.92
N LEU A 35 23.29 -5.70 4.72
CA LEU A 35 24.45 -6.41 5.25
C LEU A 35 24.61 -6.14 6.77
N PRO A 36 24.79 -7.16 7.64
CA PRO A 36 24.82 -6.96 9.10
C PRO A 36 26.07 -6.21 9.57
N SER A 37 27.19 -6.39 8.86
CA SER A 37 28.48 -5.80 9.21
C SER A 37 29.15 -5.16 8.00
N GLY A 38 29.96 -4.12 8.25
CA GLY A 38 30.85 -3.53 7.24
C GLY A 38 32.14 -4.33 7.02
N ASN A 39 32.36 -5.38 7.80
CA ASN A 39 33.52 -6.25 7.66
C ASN A 39 33.10 -7.56 6.99
N VAL A 40 33.61 -7.79 5.78
CA VAL A 40 33.45 -9.05 5.03
C VAL A 40 34.83 -9.68 4.88
N ALA A 41 35.10 -10.71 5.68
CA ALA A 41 36.40 -11.36 5.79
C ALA A 41 36.67 -12.37 4.66
N LYS A 42 35.62 -13.02 4.16
CA LYS A 42 35.70 -14.01 3.08
C LYS A 42 34.43 -14.00 2.25
N VAL A 43 34.55 -14.21 0.95
CA VAL A 43 33.48 -14.31 -0.03
C VAL A 43 33.67 -15.62 -0.79
N VAL A 44 32.66 -16.49 -0.77
CA VAL A 44 32.67 -17.77 -1.50
C VAL A 44 31.42 -17.90 -2.34
N GLN A 45 31.56 -18.40 -3.57
CA GLN A 45 30.43 -18.81 -4.39
C GLN A 45 30.31 -20.34 -4.36
N ASP A 46 29.16 -20.84 -3.88
CA ASP A 46 28.93 -22.29 -3.76
C ASP A 46 28.69 -22.97 -5.12
N ALA A 47 28.62 -24.30 -5.11
CA ALA A 47 28.40 -25.14 -6.29
C ALA A 47 27.13 -24.76 -7.07
N ARG A 48 26.11 -24.22 -6.40
CA ARG A 48 24.84 -23.79 -6.99
C ARG A 48 24.90 -22.36 -7.55
N GLY A 49 25.85 -21.55 -7.09
CA GLY A 49 26.08 -20.17 -7.52
C GLY A 49 25.71 -19.12 -6.46
N LEU A 50 25.29 -19.53 -5.26
CA LEU A 50 24.96 -18.64 -4.15
C LEU A 50 26.24 -18.04 -3.56
N LEU A 51 26.18 -16.77 -3.18
CA LEU A 51 27.29 -16.13 -2.48
C LEU A 51 27.13 -16.28 -0.97
N TRP A 52 28.24 -16.60 -0.32
CA TRP A 52 28.37 -16.75 1.11
C TRP A 52 29.46 -15.81 1.62
N LEU A 53 29.13 -15.01 2.63
CA LEU A 53 29.99 -13.96 3.17
C LEU A 53 30.27 -14.27 4.65
N ALA A 54 31.55 -14.37 5.00
CA ALA A 54 32.02 -14.34 6.38
C ALA A 54 32.01 -12.88 6.87
N THR A 55 31.26 -12.59 7.94
CA THR A 55 31.22 -11.25 8.52
C THR A 55 31.43 -11.28 10.03
N ARG A 56 31.80 -10.14 10.61
CA ARG A 56 31.91 -10.00 12.08
C ARG A 56 30.58 -10.12 12.84
N ASP A 57 29.45 -10.15 12.13
CA ASP A 57 28.11 -10.23 12.73
C ASP A 57 27.20 -11.25 12.03
N GLY A 58 27.78 -12.42 11.74
CA GLY A 58 27.09 -13.60 11.25
C GLY A 58 27.60 -14.05 9.88
N LEU A 59 27.14 -15.23 9.49
CA LEU A 59 27.27 -15.72 8.12
C LEU A 59 26.17 -15.08 7.28
N VAL A 60 26.49 -14.62 6.08
CA VAL A 60 25.49 -14.05 5.17
C VAL A 60 25.42 -14.88 3.89
N ARG A 61 24.21 -15.22 3.47
CA ARG A 61 23.94 -15.73 2.12
C ARG A 61 23.34 -14.61 1.27
N TYR A 62 23.83 -14.44 0.05
CA TYR A 62 23.28 -13.50 -0.92
C TYR A 62 22.82 -14.25 -2.18
N ASP A 63 21.57 -14.03 -2.59
CA ASP A 63 20.91 -14.75 -3.69
C ASP A 63 20.70 -13.92 -4.97
N SER A 64 21.50 -12.85 -5.14
CA SER A 64 21.38 -11.76 -6.11
C SER A 64 20.35 -10.67 -5.76
N ILE A 65 19.39 -10.95 -4.88
CA ILE A 65 18.34 -9.98 -4.52
C ILE A 65 18.41 -9.62 -3.04
N ALA A 66 18.50 -10.61 -2.17
CA ALA A 66 18.37 -10.46 -0.73
C ALA A 66 19.55 -11.09 0.02
N PHE A 67 19.94 -10.43 1.11
CA PHE A 67 20.83 -10.98 2.11
C PHE A 67 20.02 -11.75 3.16
N LYS A 68 20.43 -12.99 3.44
CA LYS A 68 19.93 -13.79 4.56
C LYS A 68 21.05 -13.99 5.56
N VAL A 69 20.85 -13.52 6.79
CA VAL A 69 21.85 -13.53 7.85
C VAL A 69 21.60 -14.72 8.78
N TYR A 70 22.66 -15.46 9.12
CA TYR A 70 22.67 -16.53 10.10
C TYR A 70 23.56 -16.11 11.28
N GLN A 71 22.99 -16.09 12.48
CA GLN A 71 23.64 -15.66 13.71
C GLN A 71 23.50 -16.73 14.80
N ASN A 72 24.23 -16.54 15.89
CA ASN A 72 24.03 -17.29 17.12
C ASN A 72 22.73 -16.86 17.79
N ASP A 73 21.83 -17.82 17.97
CA ASP A 73 20.66 -17.73 18.83
C ASP A 73 20.86 -18.71 20.01
N PRO A 74 21.07 -18.19 21.24
CA PRO A 74 21.24 -19.02 22.43
C PRO A 74 20.05 -19.95 22.73
N GLN A 75 18.85 -19.63 22.22
CA GLN A 75 17.65 -20.44 22.41
C GLN A 75 17.55 -21.59 21.37
N GLN A 76 18.31 -21.51 20.27
CA GLN A 76 18.30 -22.51 19.21
C GLN A 76 19.65 -23.23 19.14
N ALA A 77 19.73 -24.42 19.74
CA ALA A 77 20.96 -25.22 19.81
C ALA A 77 21.60 -25.55 18.44
N ARG A 78 20.83 -25.46 17.34
CA ARG A 78 21.29 -25.68 15.96
C ARG A 78 21.47 -24.41 15.13
N SER A 79 21.42 -23.21 15.71
CA SER A 79 21.84 -21.99 15.00
C SER A 79 23.37 -21.99 14.82
N LEU A 80 23.92 -20.95 14.18
CA LEU A 80 25.38 -20.76 14.12
C LEU A 80 25.98 -20.64 15.53
N ALA A 81 27.20 -21.15 15.76
CA ALA A 81 27.83 -21.08 17.10
C ALA A 81 28.45 -19.71 17.43
N CYS A 82 28.70 -18.86 16.43
CA CYS A 82 29.33 -17.57 16.59
C CYS A 82 28.62 -16.48 15.77
N ASN A 83 28.95 -15.23 16.05
CA ASN A 83 28.66 -14.10 15.16
C ASN A 83 29.92 -13.63 14.44
N ASP A 84 31.11 -13.73 15.04
CA ASP A 84 32.35 -13.37 14.36
C ASP A 84 32.83 -14.52 13.46
N VAL A 85 32.38 -14.52 12.21
CA VAL A 85 32.74 -15.50 11.19
C VAL A 85 34.00 -15.04 10.46
N GLN A 86 35.03 -15.87 10.50
CA GLN A 86 36.34 -15.56 9.93
C GLN A 86 36.47 -16.11 8.50
N THR A 87 35.88 -17.28 8.22
CA THR A 87 36.00 -17.94 6.92
C THR A 87 34.80 -18.81 6.59
N VAL A 88 34.59 -19.02 5.29
CA VAL A 88 33.60 -19.95 4.74
C VAL A 88 34.30 -20.76 3.67
N PHE A 89 33.99 -22.05 3.58
CA PHE A 89 34.60 -22.96 2.63
C PHE A 89 33.60 -24.02 2.17
N GLU A 90 33.54 -24.29 0.87
CA GLU A 90 32.77 -25.41 0.32
C GLU A 90 33.73 -26.54 -0.03
N ASP A 91 33.47 -27.74 0.50
CA ASP A 91 34.29 -28.91 0.18
C ASP A 91 33.86 -29.61 -1.12
N HIS A 92 34.66 -30.58 -1.60
CA HIS A 92 34.39 -31.37 -2.80
C HIS A 92 33.07 -32.15 -2.75
N GLN A 93 32.46 -32.30 -1.57
CA GLN A 93 31.14 -32.93 -1.39
C GLN A 93 30.00 -31.90 -1.34
N GLN A 94 30.28 -30.64 -1.72
CA GLN A 94 29.34 -29.51 -1.70
C GLN A 94 28.79 -29.20 -0.30
N ARG A 95 29.57 -29.49 0.74
CA ARG A 95 29.22 -29.16 2.13
C ARG A 95 29.87 -27.82 2.48
N LEU A 96 29.07 -26.92 3.05
CA LEU A 96 29.53 -25.61 3.47
C LEU A 96 30.01 -25.65 4.93
N TRP A 97 31.28 -25.30 5.12
CA TRP A 97 31.96 -25.20 6.41
C TRP A 97 32.20 -23.73 6.74
N VAL A 98 32.03 -23.41 8.03
CA VAL A 98 32.10 -22.04 8.54
C VAL A 98 33.09 -22.04 9.70
N GLY A 99 34.18 -21.29 9.54
CA GLY A 99 35.17 -21.06 10.59
C GLY A 99 34.80 -19.82 11.40
N CYS A 100 34.71 -20.02 12.70
CA CYS A 100 34.32 -19.02 13.66
C CYS A 100 35.51 -18.61 14.54
N SER A 101 35.43 -17.37 15.04
CA SER A 101 36.18 -16.94 16.22
C SER A 101 35.68 -17.70 17.46
N GLU A 102 36.62 -18.08 18.33
CA GLU A 102 36.47 -18.74 19.63
C GLU A 102 35.80 -20.13 19.67
N THR A 103 34.96 -20.45 18.69
CA THR A 103 34.06 -21.62 18.69
C THR A 103 34.41 -22.67 17.64
N GLY A 104 35.41 -22.40 16.80
CA GLY A 104 35.94 -23.30 15.78
C GLY A 104 35.04 -23.52 14.56
N ILE A 105 34.76 -24.77 14.19
CA ILE A 105 34.16 -25.11 12.90
C ILE A 105 32.68 -25.51 13.00
N ASN A 106 31.87 -25.04 12.05
CA ASN A 106 30.45 -25.32 11.94
C ASN A 106 30.14 -25.83 10.53
N ARG A 107 29.21 -26.78 10.40
CA ARG A 107 28.73 -27.27 9.10
C ARG A 107 27.30 -26.83 8.87
N LEU A 108 27.01 -26.20 7.74
CA LEU A 108 25.64 -25.90 7.35
C LEU A 108 24.94 -27.19 6.89
N VAL A 109 23.82 -27.52 7.54
CA VAL A 109 23.01 -28.71 7.25
C VAL A 109 21.76 -28.35 6.47
N ASP A 110 21.16 -27.22 6.82
CA ASP A 110 19.94 -26.71 6.17
C ASP A 110 20.03 -25.19 6.06
N ALA A 111 20.26 -24.70 4.84
CA ALA A 111 20.33 -23.28 4.53
C ALA A 111 18.97 -22.58 4.74
N GLU A 112 17.84 -23.26 4.51
CA GLU A 112 16.55 -22.60 4.64
C GLU A 112 16.11 -22.48 6.09
N ALA A 113 16.28 -23.54 6.88
CA ALA A 113 16.00 -23.52 8.31
C ALA A 113 17.11 -22.87 9.15
N GLY A 114 18.27 -22.53 8.55
CA GLY A 114 19.42 -21.99 9.27
C GLY A 114 20.01 -22.97 10.30
N ARG A 115 20.03 -24.27 9.98
CA ARG A 115 20.51 -25.31 10.89
C ARG A 115 21.96 -25.67 10.60
N PHE A 116 22.75 -25.70 11.65
CA PHE A 116 24.16 -26.02 11.66
C PHE A 116 24.43 -27.23 12.57
N ASP A 117 25.26 -28.14 12.07
CA ASP A 117 25.98 -29.06 12.94
C ASP A 117 27.19 -28.30 13.46
N ARG A 118 27.06 -27.84 14.70
CA ARG A 118 28.18 -27.26 15.42
C ARG A 118 29.15 -28.41 15.70
N HIS A 119 30.42 -28.23 15.37
CA HIS A 119 31.48 -29.13 15.82
C HIS A 119 32.31 -28.44 16.92
N PRO A 120 31.70 -28.08 18.09
CA PRO A 120 32.47 -27.54 19.21
C PRO A 120 33.38 -28.62 19.83
N GLY A 121 33.23 -29.88 19.40
CA GLY A 121 33.87 -31.05 19.98
C GLY A 121 35.27 -31.30 19.44
N ASN A 122 36.29 -30.66 20.03
CA ASN A 122 37.46 -31.33 20.62
C ASN A 122 38.56 -30.36 21.12
N PHE A 123 38.34 -29.05 21.23
CA PHE A 123 39.37 -28.16 21.78
C PHE A 123 39.75 -28.57 23.21
N ALA A 124 38.79 -29.04 24.02
CA ALA A 124 39.06 -29.63 25.32
C ALA A 124 40.01 -30.85 25.24
N ALA A 125 39.87 -31.71 24.22
CA ALA A 125 40.79 -32.82 23.97
C ALA A 125 42.17 -32.35 23.46
N LEU A 126 42.24 -31.13 22.93
CA LEU A 126 43.49 -30.42 22.60
C LEU A 126 44.02 -29.56 23.78
N GLY A 127 43.34 -29.57 24.93
CA GLY A 127 43.67 -28.76 26.11
C GLY A 127 43.47 -27.26 25.92
N LEU A 128 42.51 -26.84 25.08
CA LEU A 128 42.27 -25.45 24.70
C LEU A 128 40.87 -24.96 25.13
N PRO A 129 40.75 -23.73 25.67
CA PRO A 129 39.46 -23.15 26.03
C PRO A 129 38.69 -22.62 24.80
N THR A 130 39.40 -22.11 23.80
CA THR A 130 38.86 -21.53 22.57
C THR A 130 39.74 -21.90 21.37
N LEU A 131 39.18 -21.81 20.17
CA LEU A 131 39.93 -21.96 18.92
C LEU A 131 39.35 -21.05 17.84
N ASP A 132 40.20 -20.20 17.28
CA ASP A 132 39.89 -19.43 16.09
C ASP A 132 40.26 -20.22 14.84
N VAL A 133 39.38 -20.24 13.85
CA VAL A 133 39.64 -20.86 12.54
C VAL A 133 39.63 -19.75 11.48
N TYR A 134 40.81 -19.34 11.02
CA TYR A 134 40.97 -18.26 10.04
C TYR A 134 40.86 -18.75 8.59
N SER A 135 41.19 -20.02 8.33
CA SER A 135 41.18 -20.58 6.98
C SER A 135 40.93 -22.09 6.98
N ILE A 136 40.35 -22.57 5.88
CA ILE A 136 40.05 -23.99 5.64
C ILE A 136 40.52 -24.30 4.22
N ALA A 137 41.28 -25.37 4.06
CA ALA A 137 41.69 -25.89 2.76
C ALA A 137 41.41 -27.39 2.66
N GLN A 138 41.15 -27.87 1.45
CA GLN A 138 41.00 -29.29 1.15
C GLN A 138 42.11 -29.75 0.21
N SER A 139 42.82 -30.80 0.60
CA SER A 139 43.82 -31.41 -0.29
C SER A 139 43.15 -32.19 -1.44
N PRO A 140 43.87 -32.47 -2.54
CA PRO A 140 43.35 -33.32 -3.62
C PRO A 140 42.88 -34.71 -3.14
N ALA A 141 43.48 -35.25 -2.07
CA ALA A 141 43.04 -36.52 -1.47
C ALA A 141 41.78 -36.39 -0.60
N GLY A 142 41.26 -35.18 -0.39
CA GLY A 142 40.03 -34.89 0.34
C GLY A 142 40.22 -34.55 1.82
N SER A 143 41.46 -34.50 2.34
CA SER A 143 41.74 -34.11 3.74
C SER A 143 41.46 -32.63 3.96
N LEU A 144 40.74 -32.28 5.04
CA LEU A 144 40.54 -30.89 5.44
C LEU A 144 41.62 -30.43 6.42
N TRP A 145 42.19 -29.27 6.13
CA TRP A 145 43.24 -28.61 6.91
C TRP A 145 42.76 -27.23 7.36
N LEU A 146 42.98 -26.91 8.63
CA LEU A 146 42.53 -25.68 9.25
C LEU A 146 43.76 -24.83 9.64
N GLY A 147 43.75 -23.56 9.28
CA GLY A 147 44.64 -22.53 9.84
C GLY A 147 44.01 -21.93 11.08
N THR A 148 44.69 -22.02 12.21
CA THR A 148 44.08 -21.74 13.52
C THR A 148 44.97 -20.92 14.45
N TRP A 149 44.35 -20.38 15.49
CA TRP A 149 45.02 -19.87 16.69
C TRP A 149 44.30 -20.41 17.94
N PRO A 150 45.03 -20.87 18.98
CA PRO A 150 46.50 -20.82 19.13
C PRO A 150 47.24 -22.09 18.64
N ARG A 151 46.62 -22.99 17.87
CA ARG A 151 47.17 -24.33 17.56
C ARG A 151 47.63 -24.54 16.12
N GLY A 152 48.15 -23.49 15.47
CA GLY A 152 48.78 -23.60 14.16
C GLY A 152 47.88 -24.29 13.13
N VAL A 153 48.37 -25.39 12.54
CA VAL A 153 47.61 -26.19 11.57
C VAL A 153 47.01 -27.45 12.21
N LEU A 154 45.72 -27.67 11.97
CA LEU A 154 45.00 -28.88 12.38
C LEU A 154 44.44 -29.63 11.18
N ARG A 155 44.46 -30.97 11.22
CA ARG A 155 43.68 -31.82 10.31
C ARG A 155 42.30 -32.06 10.91
N PHE A 156 41.25 -31.86 10.12
CA PHE A 156 39.87 -32.10 10.52
C PHE A 156 39.28 -33.29 9.78
N ASP A 157 38.65 -34.21 10.53
CA ASP A 157 37.88 -35.32 10.00
C ASP A 157 36.37 -35.01 10.05
N PRO A 158 35.70 -34.75 8.91
CA PRO A 158 34.27 -34.46 8.85
C PRO A 158 33.35 -35.52 9.44
N ALA A 159 33.75 -36.80 9.41
CA ALA A 159 32.90 -37.90 9.82
C ALA A 159 32.86 -38.06 11.34
N SER A 160 34.03 -37.97 11.98
CA SER A 160 34.15 -38.09 13.44
C SER A 160 34.12 -36.75 14.18
N GLY A 161 34.33 -35.63 13.48
CA GLY A 161 34.55 -34.31 14.07
C GLY A 161 35.92 -34.15 14.73
N LYS A 162 36.83 -35.12 14.59
CA LYS A 162 38.14 -35.12 15.28
C LYS A 162 39.09 -34.10 14.67
N LEU A 163 39.77 -33.35 15.55
CA LEU A 163 40.87 -32.46 15.22
C LEU A 163 42.21 -33.09 15.63
N THR A 164 43.18 -33.12 14.71
CA THR A 164 44.51 -33.68 14.95
C THR A 164 45.57 -32.62 14.67
N PRO A 165 46.44 -32.27 15.64
CA PRO A 165 47.54 -31.33 15.40
C PRO A 165 48.50 -31.84 14.33
N LEU A 166 48.93 -30.93 13.45
CA LEU A 166 49.88 -31.25 12.39
C LEU A 166 51.18 -31.86 12.94
N ALA A 167 51.69 -31.33 14.06
CA ALA A 167 52.91 -31.83 14.72
C ALA A 167 52.80 -33.30 15.16
N SER A 168 51.59 -33.81 15.43
CA SER A 168 51.37 -35.22 15.76
C SER A 168 51.41 -36.13 14.54
N LEU A 169 51.10 -35.59 13.35
CA LEU A 169 51.17 -36.32 12.08
C LEU A 169 52.58 -36.26 11.48
N ILE A 170 53.23 -35.10 11.58
CA ILE A 170 54.54 -34.80 11.02
C ILE A 170 55.38 -34.14 12.13
N PRO A 171 56.20 -34.90 12.87
CA PRO A 171 57.01 -34.34 13.96
C PRO A 171 57.96 -33.21 13.54
N ALA A 172 58.43 -33.22 12.28
CA ALA A 172 59.26 -32.14 11.72
C ALA A 172 58.51 -30.79 11.63
N ALA A 173 57.18 -30.79 11.72
CA ALA A 173 56.33 -29.60 11.73
C ALA A 173 56.07 -29.06 13.15
N ALA A 174 56.75 -29.55 14.19
CA ALA A 174 56.53 -29.12 15.57
C ALA A 174 56.63 -27.60 15.79
N ALA A 175 57.50 -26.90 15.05
CA ALA A 175 57.63 -25.45 15.12
C ALA A 175 56.34 -24.71 14.74
N LEU A 176 55.49 -25.30 13.89
CA LEU A 176 54.23 -24.70 13.43
C LEU A 176 53.11 -24.79 14.46
N GLN A 177 53.28 -25.55 15.54
CA GLN A 177 52.19 -25.89 16.47
C GLN A 177 51.61 -24.68 17.21
N ASP A 178 52.45 -23.69 17.52
CA ASP A 178 52.07 -22.51 18.30
C ASP A 178 51.99 -21.24 17.44
N PHE A 179 52.09 -21.40 16.11
CA PHE A 179 52.01 -20.28 15.18
C PHE A 179 50.58 -19.79 15.03
N THR A 180 50.45 -18.49 14.74
CA THR A 180 49.17 -17.94 14.29
C THR A 180 49.08 -18.11 12.79
N VAL A 181 48.35 -19.12 12.33
CA VAL A 181 48.20 -19.42 10.91
C VAL A 181 46.99 -18.69 10.36
N LEU A 182 47.23 -17.72 9.48
CA LEU A 182 46.20 -16.87 8.88
C LEU A 182 45.55 -17.55 7.68
N GLU A 183 46.36 -18.11 6.78
CA GLU A 183 45.86 -18.83 5.61
C GLU A 183 46.57 -20.17 5.39
N VAL A 184 45.80 -21.19 5.02
CA VAL A 184 46.31 -22.46 4.49
C VAL A 184 45.77 -22.67 3.08
N LEU A 185 46.62 -23.16 2.19
CA LEU A 185 46.26 -23.47 0.81
C LEU A 185 46.86 -24.83 0.44
N ALA A 186 46.03 -25.76 -0.01
CA ALA A 186 46.50 -27.01 -0.59
C ALA A 186 46.53 -26.84 -2.11
N ASP A 187 47.73 -26.90 -2.70
CA ASP A 187 47.90 -26.73 -4.15
C ASP A 187 47.44 -27.98 -4.91
N ARG A 188 47.27 -27.85 -6.24
CA ARG A 188 46.85 -28.97 -7.10
C ARG A 188 47.82 -30.15 -7.10
N ARG A 189 49.05 -29.98 -6.60
CA ARG A 189 50.09 -31.02 -6.52
C ARG A 189 50.06 -31.80 -5.21
N GLY A 190 49.23 -31.37 -4.26
CA GLY A 190 49.11 -31.99 -2.95
C GLY A 190 50.13 -31.50 -1.94
N ASP A 191 50.71 -30.31 -2.14
CA ASP A 191 51.52 -29.64 -1.14
C ASP A 191 50.66 -28.63 -0.36
N LEU A 192 50.90 -28.53 0.94
CA LEU A 192 50.21 -27.59 1.82
C LEU A 192 51.08 -26.36 2.06
N TRP A 193 50.60 -25.20 1.63
CA TRP A 193 51.18 -23.90 1.88
C TRP A 193 50.53 -23.27 3.10
N ILE A 194 51.35 -22.66 3.96
CA ILE A 194 50.95 -22.18 5.28
C ILE A 194 51.48 -20.75 5.42
N ALA A 195 50.57 -19.78 5.46
CA ALA A 195 50.85 -18.39 5.75
C ALA A 195 50.59 -18.12 7.23
N ALA A 196 51.67 -17.80 7.95
CA ALA A 196 51.63 -17.52 9.38
C ALA A 196 52.22 -16.14 9.70
N ARG A 197 52.01 -15.66 10.93
CA ARG A 197 52.67 -14.45 11.44
C ARG A 197 54.19 -14.59 11.44
N GLU A 198 54.67 -15.81 11.61
CA GLU A 198 56.06 -16.19 11.74
C GLU A 198 56.74 -16.49 10.38
N GLY A 199 55.99 -16.51 9.28
CA GLY A 199 56.56 -16.75 7.95
C GLY A 199 55.71 -17.59 7.03
N LEU A 200 56.24 -17.80 5.82
CA LEU A 200 55.70 -18.72 4.82
C LEU A 200 56.36 -20.09 4.94
N TRP A 201 55.52 -21.12 5.03
CA TRP A 201 55.95 -22.51 5.10
C TRP A 201 55.26 -23.35 4.03
N ARG A 202 55.93 -24.41 3.59
CA ARG A 202 55.39 -25.39 2.65
C ARG A 202 55.64 -26.80 3.17
N ILE A 203 54.62 -27.64 3.09
CA ILE A 203 54.73 -29.07 3.40
C ILE A 203 54.44 -29.87 2.15
N ARG A 204 55.46 -30.53 1.63
CA ARG A 204 55.29 -31.37 0.45
C ARG A 204 54.63 -32.69 0.79
N GLN A 205 53.76 -33.20 -0.08
CA GLN A 205 53.08 -34.49 0.09
C GLN A 205 52.31 -34.61 1.42
N ILE A 206 51.47 -33.62 1.73
CA ILE A 206 50.80 -33.52 3.04
C ILE A 206 49.96 -34.75 3.41
N ASP A 207 49.36 -35.41 2.41
CA ASP A 207 48.54 -36.61 2.60
C ASP A 207 49.36 -37.90 2.81
N HIS A 208 50.69 -37.82 2.74
CA HIS A 208 51.62 -38.91 3.03
C HIS A 208 52.60 -38.49 4.14
N PRO A 209 52.19 -38.48 5.43
CA PRO A 209 52.98 -37.90 6.53
C PRO A 209 54.40 -38.47 6.68
N ALA A 210 54.60 -39.74 6.34
CA ALA A 210 55.91 -40.39 6.38
C ALA A 210 56.90 -39.87 5.31
N LEU A 211 56.40 -39.28 4.23
CA LEU A 211 57.18 -38.71 3.13
C LEU A 211 57.20 -37.18 3.16
N ALA A 212 56.44 -36.58 4.07
CA ALA A 212 56.23 -35.14 4.09
C ALA A 212 57.51 -34.37 4.44
N ARG A 213 57.76 -33.29 3.71
CA ARG A 213 58.94 -32.42 3.91
C ARG A 213 58.48 -31.00 4.25
N VAL A 214 59.00 -30.46 5.35
CA VAL A 214 58.68 -29.11 5.83
C VAL A 214 59.76 -28.14 5.35
N GLU A 215 59.34 -27.10 4.63
CA GLU A 215 60.21 -26.07 4.06
C GLU A 215 59.81 -24.70 4.61
N SER A 216 60.78 -23.93 5.12
CA SER A 216 60.62 -22.52 5.48
C SER A 216 61.05 -21.66 4.30
N LEU A 217 60.14 -20.89 3.72
CA LEU A 217 60.39 -20.13 2.48
C LEU A 217 60.64 -18.65 2.72
N LEU A 218 59.88 -18.03 3.63
CA LEU A 218 60.06 -16.63 4.06
C LEU A 218 60.01 -16.57 5.58
N LYS A 219 61.18 -16.49 6.22
CA LYS A 219 61.27 -16.46 7.68
C LYS A 219 61.05 -15.03 8.20
N ASP A 220 60.40 -14.89 9.37
CA ASP A 220 60.20 -13.62 10.07
C ASP A 220 59.48 -12.55 9.23
N THR A 221 58.70 -12.99 8.24
CA THR A 221 57.92 -12.15 7.33
C THR A 221 56.45 -12.49 7.51
N LEU A 222 55.65 -11.54 8.05
CA LEU A 222 54.21 -11.72 8.19
C LEU A 222 53.58 -12.01 6.83
N THR A 223 53.18 -13.26 6.63
CA THR A 223 52.46 -13.73 5.44
C THR A 223 50.99 -13.86 5.78
N ILE A 224 50.16 -13.28 4.92
CA ILE A 224 48.75 -13.03 5.21
C ILE A 224 47.89 -13.85 4.25
N ALA A 225 48.20 -13.78 2.96
CA ALA A 225 47.37 -14.32 1.90
C ALA A 225 48.12 -15.26 0.97
N LEU A 226 47.44 -16.29 0.46
CA LEU A 226 47.93 -17.30 -0.47
C LEU A 226 46.94 -17.46 -1.63
N TYR A 227 47.47 -17.59 -2.84
CA TYR A 227 46.66 -17.85 -4.03
C TYR A 227 47.40 -18.71 -5.04
N GLU A 228 46.72 -19.69 -5.62
CA GLU A 228 47.24 -20.51 -6.72
C GLU A 228 46.65 -20.03 -8.05
N SER A 229 47.51 -19.60 -8.97
CA SER A 229 47.09 -19.16 -10.29
C SER A 229 46.57 -20.31 -11.17
N ALA A 230 45.91 -19.95 -12.27
CA ALA A 230 45.59 -20.88 -13.35
C ALA A 230 46.85 -21.58 -13.90
N SER A 231 48.02 -20.93 -13.84
CA SER A 231 49.33 -21.47 -14.24
C SER A 231 50.05 -22.30 -13.17
N GLU A 232 49.39 -22.64 -12.05
CA GLU A 232 49.97 -23.37 -10.89
C GLU A 232 51.13 -22.63 -10.20
N GLU A 233 51.12 -21.31 -10.23
CA GLU A 233 52.07 -20.47 -9.51
C GLU A 233 51.44 -20.04 -8.18
N ILE A 234 52.27 -19.98 -7.14
CA ILE A 234 51.79 -19.56 -5.82
C ILE A 234 52.15 -18.09 -5.59
N TRP A 235 51.12 -17.30 -5.37
CA TRP A 235 51.19 -15.89 -5.04
C TRP A 235 51.01 -15.71 -3.55
N VAL A 236 51.89 -14.92 -2.94
CA VAL A 236 51.96 -14.75 -1.50
C VAL A 236 51.88 -13.27 -1.16
N GLY A 237 50.84 -12.92 -0.42
CA GLY A 237 50.63 -11.60 0.15
C GLY A 237 51.30 -11.48 1.51
N THR A 238 52.06 -10.42 1.71
CA THR A 238 52.70 -10.10 3.00
C THR A 238 52.22 -8.75 3.51
N SER A 239 52.73 -8.35 4.67
CA SER A 239 52.47 -7.01 5.22
C SER A 239 52.95 -5.85 4.33
N ALA A 240 53.94 -6.08 3.45
CA ALA A 240 54.61 -5.02 2.69
C ALA A 240 54.81 -5.30 1.18
N ALA A 241 54.72 -6.57 0.76
CA ALA A 241 55.12 -7.00 -0.58
C ALA A 241 54.29 -8.17 -1.11
N VAL A 242 54.43 -8.43 -2.41
CA VAL A 242 53.89 -9.63 -3.07
C VAL A 242 55.04 -10.47 -3.59
N TYR A 243 55.03 -11.76 -3.26
CA TYR A 243 55.96 -12.75 -3.77
C TYR A 243 55.26 -13.71 -4.72
N ARG A 244 55.97 -14.09 -5.78
CA ARG A 244 55.56 -15.13 -6.72
C ARG A 244 56.51 -16.30 -6.63
N PHE A 245 55.95 -17.50 -6.50
CA PHE A 245 56.64 -18.78 -6.45
C PHE A 245 56.25 -19.61 -7.68
N PRO A 246 57.07 -19.60 -8.74
CA PRO A 246 56.85 -20.45 -9.88
C PRO A 246 57.10 -21.92 -9.53
N ALA A 247 56.44 -22.82 -10.25
CA ALA A 247 56.53 -24.28 -10.09
C ALA A 247 57.95 -24.87 -9.96
N ALA A 248 58.97 -24.23 -10.53
CA ALA A 248 60.34 -24.75 -10.65
C ALA A 248 61.44 -23.73 -10.31
N ALA A 249 61.10 -22.55 -9.78
CA ALA A 249 62.06 -21.44 -9.61
C ALA A 249 62.04 -20.87 -8.18
N THR A 250 63.10 -20.12 -7.85
CA THR A 250 63.19 -19.33 -6.62
C THR A 250 62.17 -18.20 -6.62
N ALA A 251 61.69 -17.84 -5.43
CA ALA A 251 60.74 -16.75 -5.24
C ALA A 251 61.21 -15.45 -5.89
N THR A 252 60.29 -14.72 -6.53
CA THR A 252 60.53 -13.36 -7.04
C THR A 252 59.59 -12.39 -6.34
N ALA A 253 60.16 -11.33 -5.75
CA ALA A 253 59.38 -10.22 -5.19
C ALA A 253 58.97 -9.27 -6.33
N LEU A 254 57.66 -9.03 -6.51
CA LEU A 254 57.14 -8.28 -7.66
C LEU A 254 56.79 -6.83 -7.34
N ILE A 255 56.29 -6.57 -6.12
CA ILE A 255 55.86 -5.24 -5.66
C ILE A 255 56.51 -5.01 -4.29
N PRO A 256 57.25 -3.90 -4.06
CA PRO A 256 57.07 -2.56 -4.66
C PRO A 256 57.90 -2.23 -5.90
N ALA A 257 58.69 -3.16 -6.44
CA ALA A 257 59.68 -2.88 -7.48
C ALA A 257 59.11 -2.23 -8.77
N ALA A 258 57.85 -2.51 -9.11
CA ALA A 258 57.21 -1.99 -10.34
C ALA A 258 56.47 -0.65 -10.18
N THR A 259 55.96 -0.30 -8.99
CA THR A 259 55.08 0.87 -8.79
C THR A 259 55.70 2.00 -7.99
N GLY A 260 56.78 1.73 -7.25
CA GLY A 260 57.35 2.69 -6.29
C GLY A 260 56.49 2.91 -5.03
N GLU A 261 55.31 2.28 -4.94
CA GLU A 261 54.41 2.35 -3.80
C GLU A 261 54.50 1.10 -2.92
N THR A 262 54.53 1.29 -1.60
CA THR A 262 54.44 0.18 -0.63
C THR A 262 52.98 -0.26 -0.47
N LEU A 263 52.68 -1.50 -0.84
CA LEU A 263 51.40 -2.12 -0.51
C LEU A 263 51.38 -2.41 1.00
N ARG A 264 50.30 -2.04 1.69
CA ARG A 264 50.12 -2.34 3.11
C ARG A 264 49.12 -3.46 3.26
N GLY A 265 49.55 -4.56 3.88
CA GLY A 265 48.71 -5.72 4.18
C GLY A 265 48.03 -6.26 2.92
N VAL A 266 48.75 -7.07 2.14
CA VAL A 266 48.17 -7.75 0.98
C VAL A 266 47.36 -8.94 1.47
N GLU A 267 46.04 -8.84 1.32
CA GLU A 267 45.06 -9.73 1.96
C GLU A 267 44.37 -10.65 0.95
N ALA A 268 44.38 -10.32 -0.34
CA ALA A 268 43.56 -11.03 -1.32
C ALA A 268 44.14 -11.01 -2.73
N PHE A 269 43.82 -12.06 -3.49
CA PHE A 269 44.16 -12.20 -4.91
C PHE A 269 42.97 -12.77 -5.69
N ALA A 270 42.83 -12.36 -6.95
CA ALA A 270 41.91 -13.00 -7.89
C ALA A 270 42.39 -12.82 -9.32
N GLU A 271 42.30 -13.86 -10.15
CA GLU A 271 42.52 -13.75 -11.59
C GLU A 271 41.19 -13.53 -12.31
N THR A 272 41.16 -12.59 -13.24
CA THR A 272 40.01 -12.31 -14.12
C THR A 272 40.17 -12.99 -15.48
N ASP A 273 39.06 -13.10 -16.24
CA ASP A 273 39.02 -13.79 -17.55
C ASP A 273 39.96 -13.20 -18.60
N ASP A 274 40.27 -11.90 -18.45
CA ASP A 274 41.24 -11.20 -19.29
C ASP A 274 42.70 -11.56 -18.96
N GLY A 275 42.94 -12.47 -18.00
CA GLY A 275 44.26 -12.89 -17.55
C GLY A 275 44.92 -11.93 -16.55
N SER A 276 44.21 -10.91 -16.08
CA SER A 276 44.76 -9.96 -15.09
C SER A 276 44.72 -10.53 -13.69
N LEU A 277 45.77 -10.27 -12.92
CA LEU A 277 45.81 -10.54 -11.49
C LEU A 277 45.38 -9.29 -10.72
N TRP A 278 44.35 -9.41 -9.90
CA TRP A 278 43.90 -8.41 -8.96
C TRP A 278 44.44 -8.72 -7.57
N ILE A 279 44.91 -7.68 -6.89
CA ILE A 279 45.55 -7.75 -5.58
C ILE A 279 44.82 -6.79 -4.65
N GLY A 280 44.23 -7.32 -3.59
CA GLY A 280 43.59 -6.58 -2.52
C GLY A 280 44.56 -6.25 -1.40
N SER A 281 44.55 -4.99 -0.95
CA SER A 281 45.36 -4.52 0.17
C SER A 281 44.60 -3.54 1.04
N HIS A 282 45.18 -3.14 2.18
CA HIS A 282 44.61 -2.08 3.02
C HIS A 282 44.60 -0.73 2.30
N SER A 283 45.50 -0.53 1.33
CA SER A 283 45.59 0.69 0.54
C SER A 283 44.59 0.74 -0.62
N GLY A 284 43.88 -0.36 -0.92
CA GLY A 284 42.98 -0.48 -2.07
C GLY A 284 43.35 -1.65 -2.97
N LEU A 285 43.05 -1.53 -4.26
CA LEU A 285 43.27 -2.58 -5.25
C LEU A 285 44.47 -2.28 -6.14
N THR A 286 45.17 -3.32 -6.57
CA THR A 286 46.21 -3.22 -7.60
C THR A 286 45.92 -4.29 -8.65
N ARG A 287 45.84 -3.90 -9.92
CA ARG A 287 45.67 -4.82 -11.05
C ARG A 287 46.97 -4.94 -11.81
N ILE A 288 47.39 -6.17 -12.10
CA ILE A 288 48.49 -6.48 -13.01
C ILE A 288 47.87 -7.09 -14.26
N ALA A 289 47.95 -6.37 -15.38
CA ALA A 289 47.49 -6.84 -16.67
C ALA A 289 48.40 -7.97 -17.22
N PRO A 290 47.94 -8.77 -18.20
CA PRO A 290 48.72 -9.87 -18.76
C PRO A 290 50.05 -9.46 -19.39
N ASP A 291 50.13 -8.21 -19.89
CA ASP A 291 51.34 -7.60 -20.44
C ASP A 291 52.33 -7.10 -19.36
N GLY A 292 51.96 -7.24 -18.09
CA GLY A 292 52.73 -6.79 -16.93
C GLY A 292 52.44 -5.34 -16.52
N ALA A 293 51.53 -4.63 -17.19
CA ALA A 293 51.18 -3.27 -16.79
C ALA A 293 50.48 -3.27 -15.43
N VAL A 294 50.96 -2.42 -14.51
CA VAL A 294 50.40 -2.31 -13.16
C VAL A 294 49.53 -1.07 -13.05
N GLN A 295 48.32 -1.23 -12.52
CA GLN A 295 47.35 -0.18 -12.25
C GLN A 295 47.00 -0.17 -10.76
N ALA A 296 47.23 0.96 -10.09
CA ALA A 296 46.80 1.20 -8.72
C ALA A 296 45.39 1.80 -8.73
N ILE A 297 44.45 1.20 -8.00
CA ILE A 297 43.09 1.70 -7.82
C ILE A 297 42.91 2.00 -6.33
N ARG A 298 42.67 3.28 -6.02
CA ARG A 298 42.61 3.80 -4.65
C ARG A 298 41.20 4.33 -4.36
N PRO A 299 40.76 4.27 -3.09
CA PRO A 299 39.44 4.76 -2.73
C PRO A 299 39.37 6.29 -2.84
N ARG A 300 38.23 6.80 -3.30
CA ARG A 300 37.99 8.24 -3.53
C ARG A 300 36.62 8.65 -3.03
N ALA A 301 36.51 8.98 -1.75
CA ALA A 301 35.22 9.26 -1.10
C ALA A 301 34.35 10.33 -1.79
N ALA A 302 34.95 11.31 -2.47
CA ALA A 302 34.22 12.36 -3.19
C ALA A 302 33.68 11.93 -4.57
N VAL A 303 34.16 10.80 -5.11
CA VAL A 303 33.78 10.27 -6.42
C VAL A 303 32.78 9.14 -6.23
N LYS A 304 31.54 9.35 -6.71
CA LYS A 304 30.47 8.34 -6.67
C LYS A 304 30.90 7.06 -7.40
N ASP A 305 30.48 5.89 -6.90
CA ASP A 305 30.79 4.57 -7.46
C ASP A 305 32.30 4.29 -7.65
N SER A 306 33.16 5.01 -6.90
CA SER A 306 34.57 4.68 -6.76
C SER A 306 34.75 3.56 -5.72
N LEU A 307 35.98 3.03 -5.61
CA LEU A 307 36.30 2.05 -4.58
C LEU A 307 35.98 2.64 -3.20
N PRO A 308 35.14 2.01 -2.37
CA PRO A 308 34.86 2.54 -1.05
C PRO A 308 36.09 2.53 -0.14
N GLU A 309 36.15 3.47 0.81
CA GLU A 309 37.20 3.45 1.84
C GLU A 309 37.03 2.24 2.78
N GLY A 310 38.15 1.74 3.31
CA GLY A 310 38.15 0.68 4.32
C GLY A 310 39.18 -0.41 4.10
N GLY A 311 39.74 -0.55 2.89
CA GLY A 311 40.70 -1.60 2.58
C GLY A 311 40.03 -2.94 2.25
N VAL A 312 40.74 -3.73 1.44
CA VAL A 312 40.25 -5.00 0.87
C VAL A 312 40.70 -6.16 1.74
N LEU A 313 39.80 -7.11 1.98
CA LEU A 313 40.03 -8.33 2.74
C LEU A 313 39.96 -9.61 1.89
N ASP A 314 39.10 -9.64 0.87
CA ASP A 314 38.96 -10.81 0.02
C ASP A 314 38.55 -10.41 -1.39
N LEU A 315 38.90 -11.25 -2.36
CA LEU A 315 38.57 -11.08 -3.77
C LEU A 315 38.03 -12.40 -4.32
N LEU A 316 36.92 -12.33 -5.03
CA LEU A 316 36.32 -13.49 -5.67
C LEU A 316 35.87 -13.13 -7.08
N ARG A 317 36.46 -13.78 -8.09
CA ARG A 317 35.87 -13.81 -9.43
C ARG A 317 34.68 -14.76 -9.43
N ASP A 318 33.48 -14.26 -9.72
CA ASP A 318 32.29 -15.09 -9.87
C ASP A 318 32.28 -15.85 -11.22
N ARG A 319 31.33 -16.78 -11.35
CA ARG A 319 31.15 -17.61 -12.57
C ARG A 319 30.74 -16.82 -13.82
N GLU A 320 30.28 -15.58 -13.65
CA GLU A 320 29.89 -14.69 -14.74
C GLU A 320 31.03 -13.72 -15.11
N GLY A 321 32.21 -13.84 -14.47
CA GLY A 321 33.39 -13.01 -14.72
C GLY A 321 33.40 -11.68 -13.98
N GLY A 322 32.42 -11.43 -13.10
CA GLY A 322 32.39 -10.28 -12.21
C GLY A 322 33.34 -10.47 -11.02
N LEU A 323 33.83 -9.36 -10.45
CA LEU A 323 34.76 -9.37 -9.33
C LEU A 323 34.07 -8.85 -8.07
N TRP A 324 33.93 -9.72 -7.07
CA TRP A 324 33.47 -9.39 -5.73
C TRP A 324 34.64 -9.05 -4.82
N ILE A 325 34.44 -8.05 -3.99
CA ILE A 325 35.47 -7.45 -3.13
C ILE A 325 34.92 -7.37 -1.71
N GLY A 326 35.43 -8.23 -0.82
CA GLY A 326 35.17 -8.14 0.62
C GLY A 326 35.95 -6.98 1.21
N MET A 327 35.26 -6.08 1.92
CA MET A 327 35.85 -4.86 2.50
C MET A 327 35.98 -5.00 4.01
N ARG A 328 36.98 -4.35 4.61
CA ARG A 328 37.16 -4.36 6.07
C ARG A 328 36.13 -3.54 6.84
N SER A 329 35.67 -2.43 6.25
CA SER A 329 34.81 -1.46 6.96
C SER A 329 33.55 -1.03 6.19
N TYR A 330 33.45 -1.32 4.88
CA TYR A 330 32.33 -0.88 4.04
C TYR A 330 31.30 -1.98 3.71
N GLY A 331 31.67 -3.25 3.84
CA GLY A 331 30.84 -4.40 3.48
C GLY A 331 31.39 -5.12 2.25
N LEU A 332 30.63 -5.10 1.16
CA LEU A 332 30.93 -5.81 -0.08
C LEU A 332 30.91 -4.83 -1.26
N SER A 333 31.80 -4.99 -2.22
CA SER A 333 31.77 -4.24 -3.49
C SER A 333 31.83 -5.18 -4.67
N TYR A 334 31.29 -4.76 -5.81
CA TYR A 334 31.22 -5.56 -7.03
C TYR A 334 31.63 -4.75 -8.25
N VAL A 335 32.45 -5.35 -9.11
CA VAL A 335 32.77 -4.84 -10.44
C VAL A 335 32.19 -5.80 -11.48
N PRO A 336 31.30 -5.33 -12.37
CA PRO A 336 30.69 -6.18 -13.39
C PRO A 336 31.72 -6.66 -14.42
N PRO A 337 31.45 -7.78 -15.12
CA PRO A 337 32.28 -8.20 -16.24
C PRO A 337 32.29 -7.14 -17.34
N ASN A 338 33.37 -7.07 -18.12
CA ASN A 338 33.53 -6.14 -19.26
C ASN A 338 33.46 -4.63 -18.90
N TRP A 339 33.66 -4.26 -17.64
CA TRP A 339 33.69 -2.86 -17.19
C TRP A 339 34.66 -1.98 -17.99
N GLN A 340 35.76 -2.55 -18.51
CA GLN A 340 36.79 -1.86 -19.31
C GLN A 340 36.26 -1.26 -20.63
N ARG A 341 35.07 -1.66 -21.09
CA ARG A 341 34.45 -1.11 -22.30
C ARG A 341 33.95 0.31 -22.11
N PHE A 342 33.68 0.70 -20.87
CA PHE A 342 33.11 1.99 -20.52
C PHE A 342 34.12 2.79 -19.71
N GLU A 343 34.63 3.83 -20.34
CA GLU A 343 35.54 4.78 -19.72
C GLU A 343 34.73 6.03 -19.35
N LEU A 344 34.44 6.17 -18.05
CA LEU A 344 33.71 7.31 -17.52
C LEU A 344 34.69 8.30 -16.88
N LEU A 345 34.96 9.39 -17.58
CA LEU A 345 35.77 10.49 -17.06
C LEU A 345 34.90 11.38 -16.19
N ARG A 346 35.35 11.68 -14.96
CA ARG A 346 34.57 12.39 -13.93
C ARG A 346 35.39 13.51 -13.31
N HIS A 347 34.74 14.36 -12.53
CA HIS A 347 35.45 15.36 -11.72
C HIS A 347 35.99 14.73 -10.44
N ASP A 348 37.27 14.95 -10.19
CA ASP A 348 37.90 14.75 -8.90
C ASP A 348 38.48 16.08 -8.41
N ALA A 349 38.11 16.48 -7.20
CA ALA A 349 38.57 17.72 -6.60
C ALA A 349 40.07 17.69 -6.25
N LEU A 350 40.63 16.50 -6.06
CA LEU A 350 42.02 16.29 -5.67
C LEU A 350 42.95 16.05 -6.86
N ASP A 351 42.40 15.77 -8.05
CA ASP A 351 43.17 15.49 -9.26
C ASP A 351 42.86 16.50 -10.36
N ALA A 352 43.85 17.35 -10.68
CA ALA A 352 43.76 18.38 -11.71
C ALA A 352 43.68 17.82 -13.15
N HIS A 353 44.01 16.53 -13.35
CA HIS A 353 43.96 15.83 -14.64
C HIS A 353 42.62 15.13 -14.89
N THR A 354 41.59 15.47 -14.12
CA THR A 354 40.21 14.98 -14.28
C THR A 354 39.29 16.07 -14.79
N LEU A 355 38.01 15.77 -15.06
CA LEU A 355 37.06 16.79 -15.53
C LEU A 355 36.92 17.93 -14.51
N PRO A 356 36.64 19.16 -14.96
CA PRO A 356 36.42 20.29 -14.07
C PRO A 356 35.10 20.15 -13.28
N PRO A 357 34.93 20.86 -12.15
CA PRO A 357 33.72 20.78 -11.34
C PRO A 357 32.48 21.31 -12.08
N GLY A 358 31.34 20.67 -11.82
CA GLY A 358 30.01 21.06 -12.32
C GLY A 358 29.45 20.10 -13.38
N VAL A 359 28.14 20.17 -13.60
CA VAL A 359 27.43 19.36 -14.59
C VAL A 359 27.88 19.77 -16.00
N LEU A 360 28.23 18.80 -16.84
CA LEU A 360 28.56 19.05 -18.24
C LEU A 360 27.36 19.63 -18.99
N ALA A 361 27.59 20.69 -19.75
CA ALA A 361 26.57 21.43 -20.49
C ALA A 361 26.71 21.26 -22.01
N GLY A 362 27.93 21.11 -22.50
CA GLY A 362 28.20 20.95 -23.93
C GLY A 362 29.48 20.16 -24.18
N LEU A 363 29.51 19.47 -25.31
CA LEU A 363 30.57 18.59 -25.76
C LEU A 363 30.76 18.83 -27.27
N ALA A 364 32.00 19.00 -27.71
CA ALA A 364 32.31 19.25 -29.12
C ALA A 364 33.56 18.47 -29.56
N PRO A 365 33.48 17.70 -30.66
CA PRO A 365 34.66 17.11 -31.28
C PRO A 365 35.47 18.18 -32.02
N CYS A 366 36.79 18.11 -31.93
CA CYS A 366 37.71 18.92 -32.73
C CYS A 366 38.42 18.07 -33.80
N ARG A 367 38.90 18.72 -34.87
CA ARG A 367 39.58 18.06 -36.00
C ARG A 367 40.89 17.34 -35.65
N ASP A 368 41.51 17.70 -34.53
CA ASP A 368 42.73 17.07 -34.03
C ASP A 368 42.45 15.74 -33.30
N GLY A 369 41.17 15.31 -33.23
CA GLY A 369 40.73 14.12 -32.51
C GLY A 369 40.53 14.35 -31.01
N SER A 370 40.75 15.57 -30.51
CA SER A 370 40.39 15.93 -29.14
C SER A 370 38.89 16.25 -29.05
N HIS A 371 38.38 16.26 -27.82
CA HIS A 371 37.01 16.61 -27.50
C HIS A 371 37.02 17.68 -26.42
N TRP A 372 36.26 18.74 -26.61
CA TRP A 372 36.11 19.78 -25.60
C TRP A 372 34.81 19.60 -24.85
N VAL A 373 34.87 19.88 -23.55
CA VAL A 373 33.70 19.91 -22.69
C VAL A 373 33.60 21.25 -21.97
N VAL A 374 32.37 21.70 -21.75
CA VAL A 374 32.06 22.89 -20.94
C VAL A 374 31.06 22.51 -19.86
N THR A 375 31.27 22.98 -18.62
CA THR A 375 30.31 22.79 -17.52
C THR A 375 29.28 23.91 -17.50
N ARG A 376 28.15 23.71 -16.80
CA ARG A 376 27.16 24.79 -16.55
C ARG A 376 27.74 25.97 -15.74
N LEU A 377 28.89 25.78 -15.10
CA LEU A 377 29.64 26.82 -14.40
C LEU A 377 30.61 27.58 -15.33
N GLY A 378 30.74 27.17 -16.59
CA GLY A 378 31.65 27.78 -17.57
C GLY A 378 33.08 27.25 -17.53
N ASN A 379 33.36 26.17 -16.78
CA ASN A 379 34.68 25.55 -16.78
C ASN A 379 34.90 24.77 -18.07
N LEU A 380 36.07 24.89 -18.66
CA LEU A 380 36.44 24.21 -19.91
C LEU A 380 37.51 23.15 -19.67
N ALA A 381 37.42 22.06 -20.41
CA ALA A 381 38.49 21.07 -20.49
C ALA A 381 38.59 20.46 -21.88
N ALA A 382 39.82 20.18 -22.28
CA ALA A 382 40.14 19.39 -23.46
C ALA A 382 40.39 17.94 -23.03
N VAL A 383 39.78 17.00 -23.74
CA VAL A 383 39.95 15.56 -23.55
C VAL A 383 40.62 15.03 -24.81
N ALA A 384 41.85 14.56 -24.69
CA ALA A 384 42.58 13.98 -25.80
C ALA A 384 41.99 12.61 -26.20
N ALA A 385 42.33 12.13 -27.41
CA ALA A 385 41.85 10.83 -27.91
C ALA A 385 42.26 9.63 -27.02
N ASN A 386 43.32 9.76 -26.22
CA ASN A 386 43.75 8.75 -25.24
C ASN A 386 43.06 8.90 -23.86
N GLY A 387 42.14 9.86 -23.69
CA GLY A 387 41.41 10.10 -22.44
C GLY A 387 42.06 11.10 -21.48
N THR A 388 43.27 11.58 -21.77
CA THR A 388 43.94 12.58 -20.92
C THR A 388 43.12 13.87 -20.89
N VAL A 389 42.81 14.37 -19.69
CA VAL A 389 42.08 15.63 -19.51
C VAL A 389 43.04 16.76 -19.17
N THR A 390 42.93 17.85 -19.91
CA THR A 390 43.61 19.12 -19.65
C THR A 390 42.56 20.16 -19.33
N ARG A 391 42.54 20.67 -18.10
CA ARG A 391 41.63 21.76 -17.70
C ARG A 391 42.14 23.08 -18.29
N HIS A 392 41.25 23.84 -18.92
CA HIS A 392 41.55 25.14 -19.49
C HIS A 392 40.75 26.23 -18.77
N GLY A 393 41.39 26.86 -17.79
CA GLY A 393 40.86 27.99 -17.03
C GLY A 393 39.85 27.60 -15.94
N GLU A 394 40.19 27.86 -14.68
CA GLU A 394 39.24 27.86 -13.54
C GLU A 394 38.50 29.19 -13.39
N ALA A 395 38.56 30.07 -14.39
CA ALA A 395 38.25 31.49 -14.24
C ALA A 395 37.05 31.92 -15.07
N ARG A 396 35.93 32.25 -14.39
CA ARG A 396 34.95 33.35 -14.58
C ARG A 396 34.58 33.81 -16.02
N SER A 397 35.54 33.99 -16.92
CA SER A 397 35.44 34.54 -18.29
C SER A 397 34.30 34.01 -19.17
N VAL A 398 33.97 32.72 -19.13
CA VAL A 398 32.97 32.15 -20.06
C VAL A 398 31.54 32.28 -19.51
N ALA A 399 31.34 32.14 -18.20
CA ALA A 399 30.03 32.20 -17.55
C ALA A 399 29.73 33.53 -16.83
N ASP A 400 30.65 34.50 -16.90
CA ASP A 400 30.53 35.80 -16.23
C ASP A 400 29.20 36.50 -16.53
N GLY A 401 28.64 37.15 -15.49
CA GLY A 401 27.42 37.96 -15.60
C GLY A 401 26.14 37.16 -15.85
N GLY A 402 26.02 35.95 -15.29
CA GLY A 402 24.80 35.13 -15.35
C GLY A 402 24.62 34.32 -16.65
N ARG A 403 25.70 34.15 -17.43
CA ARG A 403 25.69 33.40 -18.69
C ARG A 403 25.88 31.92 -18.41
N VAL A 404 24.79 31.15 -18.41
CA VAL A 404 24.85 29.71 -18.19
C VAL A 404 25.10 29.01 -19.54
N PRO A 405 26.22 28.31 -19.74
CA PRO A 405 26.49 27.55 -20.97
C PRO A 405 25.45 26.45 -21.20
N ARG A 406 25.15 26.19 -22.48
CA ARG A 406 24.14 25.24 -22.94
C ARG A 406 24.58 24.39 -24.12
N SER A 407 25.49 24.89 -24.94
CA SER A 407 26.03 24.16 -26.09
C SER A 407 27.47 24.57 -26.39
N LEU A 408 28.16 23.71 -27.12
CA LEU A 408 29.57 23.87 -27.45
C LEU A 408 29.82 23.40 -28.88
N TRP A 409 30.64 24.13 -29.61
CA TRP A 409 31.11 23.75 -30.95
C TRP A 409 32.59 24.11 -31.10
N CYS A 410 33.34 23.27 -31.81
CA CYS A 410 34.73 23.52 -32.17
C CYS A 410 34.81 23.83 -33.66
N ASP A 411 35.21 25.05 -34.00
CA ASP A 411 35.32 25.45 -35.40
C ASP A 411 36.57 24.89 -36.09
N ALA A 412 36.64 25.00 -37.42
CA ALA A 412 37.78 24.53 -38.20
C ALA A 412 39.13 25.16 -37.80
N ALA A 413 39.13 26.31 -37.12
CA ALA A 413 40.31 27.02 -36.64
C ALA A 413 40.61 26.76 -35.15
N GLN A 414 39.98 25.74 -34.55
CA GLN A 414 40.15 25.34 -33.14
C GLN A 414 39.70 26.42 -32.14
N ASN A 415 38.80 27.32 -32.53
CA ASN A 415 38.11 28.18 -31.57
C ASN A 415 36.85 27.48 -31.05
N LEU A 416 36.52 27.74 -29.80
CA LEU A 416 35.35 27.19 -29.14
C LEU A 416 34.20 28.20 -29.18
N TRP A 417 33.06 27.78 -29.71
CA TRP A 417 31.83 28.55 -29.71
C TRP A 417 30.90 28.00 -28.66
N ILE A 418 30.52 28.84 -27.71
CA ILE A 418 29.83 28.46 -26.47
C ILE A 418 28.49 29.19 -26.44
N GLY A 419 27.43 28.43 -26.68
CA GLY A 419 26.06 28.92 -26.56
C GLY A 419 25.66 29.02 -25.09
N HIS A 420 24.98 30.09 -24.70
CA HIS A 420 24.59 30.35 -23.33
C HIS A 420 23.27 31.13 -23.23
N SER A 421 22.76 31.30 -22.00
CA SER A 421 21.47 31.95 -21.71
C SER A 421 21.28 33.36 -22.28
N LEU A 422 22.36 34.10 -22.58
CA LEU A 422 22.33 35.48 -23.09
C LEU A 422 22.87 35.63 -24.53
N GLY A 423 23.04 34.55 -25.28
CA GLY A 423 23.63 34.56 -26.64
C GLY A 423 24.76 33.55 -26.82
N ILE A 424 25.83 33.92 -27.52
CA ILE A 424 26.97 33.04 -27.83
C ILE A 424 28.32 33.74 -27.58
N SER A 425 29.32 32.96 -27.16
CA SER A 425 30.70 33.42 -26.96
C SER A 425 31.68 32.60 -27.78
N ARG A 426 32.64 33.24 -28.44
CA ARG A 426 33.80 32.59 -29.07
C ARG A 426 35.01 32.72 -28.16
N TYR A 427 35.54 31.60 -27.71
CA TYR A 427 36.73 31.47 -26.89
C TYR A 427 37.88 30.90 -27.72
N GLN A 428 39.07 31.49 -27.61
CA GLN A 428 40.27 31.02 -28.31
C GLN A 428 41.23 30.36 -27.31
N PRO A 429 41.38 29.01 -27.32
CA PRO A 429 42.21 28.32 -26.34
C PRO A 429 43.68 28.76 -26.33
N SER A 430 44.23 29.13 -27.49
CA SER A 430 45.63 29.53 -27.65
C SER A 430 45.97 30.89 -27.04
N THR A 431 45.01 31.82 -26.97
CA THR A 431 45.22 33.20 -26.49
C THR A 431 44.41 33.54 -25.24
N GLY A 432 43.43 32.71 -24.87
CA GLY A 432 42.46 32.97 -23.81
C GLY A 432 41.44 34.07 -24.13
N GLN A 433 41.46 34.65 -25.33
CA GLN A 433 40.56 35.74 -25.70
C GLN A 433 39.14 35.25 -25.90
N THR A 434 38.17 36.05 -25.44
CA THR A 434 36.73 35.79 -25.58
C THR A 434 36.03 36.94 -26.27
N ARG A 435 35.29 36.66 -27.35
CA ARG A 435 34.40 37.61 -28.03
C ARG A 435 32.95 37.16 -27.86
N ARG A 436 32.02 38.09 -27.66
CA ARG A 436 30.63 37.77 -27.30
C ARG A 436 29.63 38.43 -28.27
N TRP A 437 28.53 37.73 -28.51
CA TRP A 437 27.38 38.22 -29.25
C TRP A 437 26.10 37.90 -28.48
N GLY A 438 25.26 38.90 -28.27
CA GLY A 438 23.90 38.74 -27.76
C GLY A 438 22.94 39.62 -28.55
N ALA A 439 21.74 39.86 -27.99
CA ALA A 439 20.72 40.70 -28.63
C ALA A 439 21.24 42.10 -29.00
N ALA A 440 22.10 42.70 -28.16
CA ALA A 440 22.73 43.99 -28.42
C ALA A 440 23.67 44.00 -29.65
N GLN A 441 24.14 42.84 -30.10
CA GLN A 441 24.97 42.67 -31.29
C GLN A 441 24.16 42.14 -32.49
N GLY A 442 22.82 42.16 -32.41
CA GLY A 442 21.93 41.74 -33.49
C GLY A 442 21.62 40.25 -33.53
N LEU A 443 22.01 39.47 -32.52
CA LEU A 443 21.62 38.05 -32.39
C LEU A 443 20.11 37.95 -32.08
N VAL A 444 19.46 36.87 -32.51
CA VAL A 444 18.11 36.56 -32.02
C VAL A 444 18.16 36.41 -30.49
N ALA A 445 17.21 37.04 -29.78
CA ALA A 445 17.16 37.00 -28.33
C ALA A 445 16.70 35.62 -27.86
N GLY A 446 17.41 35.04 -26.89
CA GLY A 446 17.06 33.75 -26.30
C GLY A 446 18.28 32.95 -25.89
N VAL A 447 18.02 31.74 -25.42
CA VAL A 447 19.05 30.77 -25.04
C VAL A 447 19.60 30.13 -26.31
N VAL A 448 20.91 30.20 -26.53
CA VAL A 448 21.56 29.50 -27.63
C VAL A 448 21.87 28.07 -27.21
N ASP A 449 21.20 27.10 -27.84
CA ASP A 449 21.15 25.70 -27.42
C ASP A 449 21.67 24.71 -28.47
N LEU A 450 21.65 25.04 -29.76
CA LEU A 450 22.23 24.22 -30.83
C LEU A 450 23.14 25.06 -31.73
N ILE A 451 24.26 24.48 -32.16
CA ILE A 451 25.29 25.17 -32.96
C ILE A 451 25.77 24.21 -34.06
N THR A 452 26.02 24.74 -35.26
CA THR A 452 26.72 24.01 -36.33
C THR A 452 27.56 24.97 -37.18
N GLU A 453 28.50 24.43 -37.96
CA GLU A 453 29.37 25.18 -38.85
C GLU A 453 29.09 24.80 -40.31
N ASP A 454 28.94 25.80 -41.18
CA ASP A 454 28.84 25.57 -42.63
C ASP A 454 30.24 25.40 -43.28
N PRO A 455 30.35 24.88 -44.52
CA PRO A 455 31.66 24.69 -45.15
C PRO A 455 32.44 25.99 -45.40
N GLN A 456 31.79 27.17 -45.31
CA GLN A 456 32.44 28.48 -45.42
C GLN A 456 32.97 28.95 -44.06
N GLY A 457 32.79 28.18 -42.98
CA GLY A 457 33.20 28.51 -41.63
C GLY A 457 32.33 29.58 -40.97
N ALA A 458 31.08 29.75 -41.41
CA ALA A 458 30.10 30.53 -40.68
C ALA A 458 29.39 29.65 -39.65
N ILE A 459 29.14 30.21 -38.48
CA ILE A 459 28.50 29.51 -37.37
C ILE A 459 27.01 29.81 -37.38
N TRP A 460 26.22 28.75 -37.43
CA TRP A 460 24.78 28.77 -37.36
C TRP A 460 24.34 28.31 -35.98
N MET A 461 23.31 28.94 -35.45
CA MET A 461 22.81 28.62 -34.12
C MET A 461 21.32 28.87 -33.99
N THR A 462 20.66 28.07 -33.16
CA THR A 462 19.28 28.30 -32.75
C THR A 462 19.25 29.16 -31.49
N SER A 463 18.24 30.02 -31.40
CA SER A 463 17.80 30.63 -30.15
C SER A 463 16.47 29.98 -29.81
N MET A 464 16.43 29.22 -28.70
CA MET A 464 15.31 28.39 -28.27
C MET A 464 13.96 29.09 -28.48
N ALA A 465 13.10 28.50 -29.31
CA ALA A 465 11.77 28.99 -29.74
C ALA A 465 11.71 30.35 -30.48
N SER A 466 12.83 31.09 -30.59
CA SER A 466 12.87 32.45 -31.16
C SER A 466 13.34 32.52 -32.62
N GLY A 467 14.19 31.60 -33.06
CA GLY A 467 14.67 31.55 -34.45
C GLY A 467 16.13 31.11 -34.59
N VAL A 468 16.73 31.43 -35.74
CA VAL A 468 18.10 31.05 -36.12
C VAL A 468 18.96 32.28 -36.36
N SER A 469 20.20 32.26 -35.89
CA SER A 469 21.22 33.28 -36.17
C SER A 469 22.42 32.66 -36.89
N ARG A 470 23.08 33.44 -37.73
CA ARG A 470 24.34 33.09 -38.41
C ARG A 470 25.37 34.17 -38.15
N ILE A 471 26.59 33.76 -37.80
CA ILE A 471 27.77 34.63 -37.67
C ILE A 471 28.79 34.21 -38.72
N ASP A 472 29.11 35.09 -39.64
CA ASP A 472 30.15 34.82 -40.64
C ASP A 472 31.58 35.00 -40.10
N ARG A 473 32.60 34.71 -40.92
CA ARG A 473 34.01 34.87 -40.53
C ARG A 473 34.40 36.31 -40.18
N ALA A 474 33.72 37.32 -40.73
CA ALA A 474 33.94 38.73 -40.40
C ALA A 474 33.28 39.11 -39.06
N GLY A 475 32.39 38.25 -38.53
CA GLY A 475 31.62 38.46 -37.32
C GLY A 475 30.31 39.20 -37.54
N GLN A 476 29.85 39.31 -38.80
CA GLN A 476 28.57 39.90 -39.15
C GLN A 476 27.43 38.92 -38.83
N VAL A 477 26.37 39.44 -38.20
CA VAL A 477 25.21 38.65 -37.77
C VAL A 477 24.10 38.76 -38.80
N SER A 478 23.53 37.61 -39.20
CA SER A 478 22.29 37.50 -39.96
C SER A 478 21.28 36.69 -39.17
N THR A 479 20.01 37.07 -39.20
CA THR A 479 18.96 36.44 -38.36
C THR A 479 17.72 36.08 -39.15
N TRP A 480 17.05 35.02 -38.69
CA TRP A 480 15.76 34.53 -39.17
C TRP A 480 14.90 34.24 -37.93
N GLN A 481 13.91 35.10 -37.65
CA GLN A 481 13.04 35.00 -36.49
C GLN A 481 11.76 34.23 -36.81
N THR A 482 11.12 33.63 -35.82
CA THR A 482 9.81 32.98 -35.98
C THR A 482 8.68 34.02 -35.94
N PRO A 483 7.59 33.90 -36.73
CA PRO A 483 7.31 32.90 -37.78
C PRO A 483 7.91 33.23 -39.17
N ASP A 484 8.82 34.20 -39.28
CA ASP A 484 9.31 34.72 -40.55
C ASP A 484 10.26 33.76 -41.31
N ARG A 485 10.34 33.96 -42.63
CA ARG A 485 11.32 33.29 -43.53
C ARG A 485 11.34 31.76 -43.46
N GLY A 486 10.17 31.17 -43.21
CA GLY A 486 9.98 29.73 -43.28
C GLY A 486 10.42 28.97 -42.02
N ILE A 487 10.54 29.63 -40.87
CA ILE A 487 10.78 28.99 -39.58
C ILE A 487 9.50 29.06 -38.72
N PRO A 488 8.81 27.95 -38.44
CA PRO A 488 7.62 27.93 -37.60
C PRO A 488 7.92 28.28 -36.13
N VAL A 489 6.92 28.79 -35.41
CA VAL A 489 6.99 28.94 -33.94
C VAL A 489 6.88 27.55 -33.30
N ALA A 490 8.02 26.96 -32.96
CA ALA A 490 8.13 25.63 -32.38
C ALA A 490 9.50 25.43 -31.73
N ASP A 491 9.62 24.35 -30.95
CA ASP A 491 10.90 23.92 -30.40
C ASP A 491 11.80 23.33 -31.50
N PHE A 492 13.09 23.68 -31.43
CA PHE A 492 14.13 23.13 -32.30
C PHE A 492 14.80 21.97 -31.57
N GLU A 493 14.85 20.81 -32.22
CA GLU A 493 15.44 19.60 -31.63
C GLU A 493 16.88 19.42 -32.09
N GLN A 494 17.18 19.72 -33.35
CA GLN A 494 18.52 19.60 -33.90
C GLN A 494 18.77 20.55 -35.08
N ILE A 495 20.00 21.07 -35.17
CA ILE A 495 20.54 21.76 -36.35
C ILE A 495 21.83 21.05 -36.78
N SER A 496 22.01 20.81 -38.08
CA SER A 496 23.23 20.19 -38.59
C SER A 496 23.50 20.58 -40.04
N THR A 497 24.77 20.52 -40.41
CA THR A 497 25.23 20.71 -41.79
C THR A 497 25.26 19.35 -42.50
N ALA A 498 24.54 19.25 -43.63
CA ALA A 498 24.57 18.07 -44.47
C ALA A 498 25.89 17.95 -45.25
N PRO A 499 26.23 16.76 -45.80
CA PRO A 499 27.44 16.57 -46.61
C PRO A 499 27.54 17.50 -47.84
N ASP A 500 26.41 17.95 -48.39
CA ASP A 500 26.33 18.94 -49.48
C ASP A 500 26.58 20.39 -49.02
N GLY A 501 26.74 20.60 -47.70
CA GLY A 501 26.92 21.89 -47.07
C GLY A 501 25.64 22.67 -46.79
N ALA A 502 24.46 22.11 -47.05
CA ALA A 502 23.19 22.74 -46.69
C ALA A 502 22.94 22.66 -45.18
N ILE A 503 22.32 23.69 -44.62
CA ILE A 503 21.91 23.70 -43.21
C ILE A 503 20.53 23.09 -43.09
N TRP A 504 20.39 22.16 -42.16
CA TRP A 504 19.15 21.46 -41.86
C TRP A 504 18.72 21.73 -40.44
N LEU A 505 17.40 21.88 -40.27
CA LEU A 505 16.75 22.16 -39.02
C LEU A 505 15.61 21.15 -38.81
N ALA A 506 15.57 20.53 -37.64
CA ALA A 506 14.54 19.60 -37.23
C ALA A 506 13.81 20.09 -35.98
N GLY A 507 12.54 19.75 -35.86
CA GLY A 507 11.74 19.99 -34.66
C GLY A 507 10.31 19.48 -34.80
N ALA A 508 9.38 20.08 -34.03
CA ALA A 508 7.97 19.70 -34.08
C ALA A 508 7.30 19.89 -35.47
N PHE A 509 7.92 20.69 -36.34
CA PHE A 509 7.48 20.94 -37.72
C PHE A 509 8.08 19.96 -38.75
N GLY A 510 8.73 18.89 -38.31
CA GLY A 510 9.52 18.00 -39.16
C GLY A 510 10.85 18.62 -39.54
N MET A 511 11.23 18.50 -40.82
CA MET A 511 12.54 18.95 -41.30
C MET A 511 12.46 20.09 -42.31
N ARG A 512 13.38 21.03 -42.19
CA ARG A 512 13.56 22.15 -43.12
C ARG A 512 15.01 22.30 -43.54
N ARG A 513 15.22 22.56 -44.83
CA ARG A 513 16.52 22.82 -45.45
C ARG A 513 16.64 24.31 -45.75
N PHE A 514 17.81 24.89 -45.50
CA PHE A 514 18.08 26.29 -45.83
C PHE A 514 18.34 26.45 -47.34
N ASP A 515 17.50 27.22 -48.02
CA ASP A 515 17.68 27.60 -49.41
C ASP A 515 18.61 28.83 -49.49
N ARG A 516 19.83 28.62 -50.01
CA ARG A 516 20.84 29.67 -50.12
C ARG A 516 20.46 30.77 -51.13
N GLN A 517 19.69 30.47 -52.17
CA GLN A 517 19.32 31.48 -53.17
C GLN A 517 18.22 32.39 -52.63
N ARG A 518 17.23 31.80 -51.97
CA ARG A 518 16.06 32.52 -51.43
C ARG A 518 16.27 33.06 -50.01
N GLN A 519 17.32 32.61 -49.32
CA GLN A 519 17.63 32.97 -47.93
C GLN A 519 16.48 32.64 -46.94
N VAL A 520 15.80 31.51 -47.15
CA VAL A 520 14.67 31.02 -46.35
C VAL A 520 14.79 29.53 -46.05
N PHE A 521 14.18 29.07 -44.95
CA PHE A 521 14.05 27.65 -44.65
C PHE A 521 12.83 27.06 -45.35
N VAL A 522 13.03 26.04 -46.19
CA VAL A 522 11.97 25.37 -46.95
C VAL A 522 11.79 23.94 -46.48
N ALA A 523 10.54 23.48 -46.45
CA ALA A 523 10.26 22.05 -46.32
C ALA A 523 10.66 21.35 -47.62
N VAL A 524 11.29 20.18 -47.53
CA VAL A 524 11.65 19.37 -48.69
C VAL A 524 10.42 18.56 -49.13
N ALA A 525 10.10 18.56 -50.42
CA ALA A 525 8.92 17.88 -50.92
C ALA A 525 9.05 16.35 -50.69
N GLY A 526 8.02 15.77 -50.05
CA GLY A 526 8.03 14.36 -49.65
C GLY A 526 8.90 14.04 -48.42
N GLY A 527 9.56 15.03 -47.83
CA GLY A 527 10.38 14.86 -46.62
C GLY A 527 9.56 14.73 -45.33
N PRO A 528 10.23 14.52 -44.19
CA PRO A 528 9.59 14.36 -42.90
C PRO A 528 8.77 15.60 -42.49
N VAL A 529 7.46 15.42 -42.34
CA VAL A 529 6.52 16.47 -41.88
C VAL A 529 6.09 16.30 -40.42
N ALA A 530 6.21 15.10 -39.86
CA ALA A 530 5.97 14.83 -38.45
C ALA A 530 7.18 15.26 -37.60
N ARG A 531 7.00 15.42 -36.28
CA ARG A 531 8.07 15.77 -35.34
C ARG A 531 9.29 14.86 -35.55
N VAL A 532 10.46 15.47 -35.72
CA VAL A 532 11.76 14.80 -35.78
C VAL A 532 12.58 15.26 -34.58
N ASP A 533 12.92 14.31 -33.71
CA ASP A 533 13.65 14.53 -32.47
C ASP A 533 15.17 14.47 -32.70
N SER A 534 15.63 13.60 -33.60
CA SER A 534 17.04 13.54 -33.98
C SER A 534 17.23 13.04 -35.41
N PHE A 535 18.33 13.47 -36.03
CA PHE A 535 18.72 13.02 -37.36
C PHE A 535 20.23 12.95 -37.53
N ALA A 536 20.69 12.12 -38.47
CA ALA A 536 22.09 12.06 -38.86
C ALA A 536 22.25 11.74 -40.35
N PHE A 537 23.31 12.27 -40.94
CA PHE A 537 23.74 11.89 -42.27
C PHE A 537 24.83 10.84 -42.18
N THR A 538 24.73 9.79 -43.00
CA THR A 538 25.80 8.82 -43.21
C THR A 538 26.78 9.31 -44.27
N ALA A 539 27.97 8.71 -44.34
CA ALA A 539 29.03 9.11 -45.27
C ALA A 539 28.64 8.99 -46.75
N ASP A 540 27.70 8.10 -47.08
CA ASP A 540 27.10 7.91 -48.41
C ASP A 540 25.97 8.92 -48.72
N GLY A 541 25.67 9.84 -47.80
CA GLY A 541 24.70 10.91 -47.99
C GLY A 541 23.25 10.53 -47.69
N LEU A 542 22.99 9.35 -47.13
CA LEU A 542 21.66 8.97 -46.65
C LEU A 542 21.35 9.71 -45.33
N LEU A 543 20.08 10.08 -45.17
CA LEU A 543 19.59 10.71 -43.96
C LEU A 543 18.84 9.67 -43.13
N TRP A 544 19.19 9.58 -41.85
CA TRP A 544 18.42 8.86 -40.85
C TRP A 544 17.70 9.85 -39.94
N THR A 545 16.44 9.57 -39.63
CA THR A 545 15.63 10.38 -38.72
C THR A 545 14.98 9.49 -37.68
N HIS A 546 14.84 10.00 -36.46
CA HIS A 546 13.94 9.45 -35.43
C HIS A 546 12.97 10.54 -34.98
N GLY A 547 11.73 10.15 -34.72
CA GLY A 547 10.70 11.03 -34.19
C GLY A 547 9.35 10.34 -34.09
N ALA A 548 8.26 11.08 -34.28
CA ALA A 548 6.90 10.55 -34.11
C ALA A 548 6.53 9.40 -35.08
N ALA A 549 7.27 9.27 -36.19
CA ALA A 549 7.10 8.20 -37.19
C ALA A 549 8.10 7.05 -37.00
N GLY A 550 8.75 6.92 -35.83
CA GLY A 550 9.80 5.93 -35.59
C GLY A 550 11.09 6.26 -36.34
N ILE A 551 11.84 5.23 -36.73
CA ILE A 551 13.14 5.38 -37.41
C ILE A 551 12.94 5.30 -38.92
N GLU A 552 13.38 6.31 -39.66
CA GLU A 552 13.26 6.36 -41.11
C GLU A 552 14.60 6.64 -41.78
N GLN A 553 14.82 5.98 -42.91
CA GLN A 553 15.96 6.23 -43.80
C GLN A 553 15.46 6.92 -45.06
N TRP A 554 16.13 8.00 -45.42
CA TRP A 554 15.76 8.87 -46.53
C TRP A 554 16.93 9.03 -47.49
N GLN A 555 16.62 8.96 -48.77
CA GLN A 555 17.47 9.47 -49.83
C GLN A 555 16.98 10.86 -50.19
N ILE A 556 17.81 11.87 -49.96
CA ILE A 556 17.45 13.26 -50.25
C ILE A 556 18.21 13.75 -51.47
N THR A 557 17.48 14.38 -52.40
CA THR A 557 18.03 15.19 -53.48
C THR A 557 17.77 16.67 -53.20
N ALA A 558 18.19 17.58 -54.08
CA ALA A 558 18.07 19.02 -53.85
C ALA A 558 16.62 19.48 -53.54
N ASP A 559 15.61 18.82 -54.13
CA ASP A 559 14.21 19.27 -54.09
C ASP A 559 13.24 18.22 -53.53
N THR A 560 13.63 16.94 -53.48
CA THR A 560 12.73 15.83 -53.09
C THR A 560 13.40 14.88 -52.11
N ALA A 561 12.61 14.27 -51.23
CA ALA A 561 13.04 13.19 -50.36
C ALA A 561 12.29 11.89 -50.70
N LEU A 562 13.01 10.78 -50.79
CA LEU A 562 12.46 9.43 -50.96
C LEU A 562 12.74 8.60 -49.71
N ARG A 563 11.70 8.08 -49.07
CA ARG A 563 11.85 7.16 -47.94
C ARG A 563 12.27 5.78 -48.45
N LEU A 564 13.43 5.31 -48.00
CA LEU A 564 13.99 4.00 -48.36
C LEU A 564 13.58 2.91 -47.36
N ARG A 565 13.65 3.21 -46.05
CA ARG A 565 13.31 2.29 -44.97
C ARG A 565 12.50 3.01 -43.91
N HIS A 566 11.63 2.27 -43.22
CA HIS A 566 10.90 2.72 -42.05
C HIS A 566 10.85 1.56 -41.07
N PHE A 567 11.14 1.86 -39.81
CA PHE A 567 11.04 0.94 -38.70
C PHE A 567 10.17 1.57 -37.63
N ASP A 568 9.08 0.89 -37.30
CA ASP A 568 8.21 1.28 -36.21
C ASP A 568 8.85 0.86 -34.87
N ASP A 569 8.90 1.80 -33.92
CA ASP A 569 9.56 1.62 -32.62
C ASP A 569 8.99 0.40 -31.87
N GLN A 570 7.67 0.18 -31.92
CA GLN A 570 7.03 -0.96 -31.25
C GLN A 570 7.42 -2.27 -31.91
N THR A 571 7.43 -2.33 -33.25
CA THR A 571 7.83 -3.53 -33.99
C THR A 571 9.31 -3.89 -33.81
N LEU A 572 10.18 -2.88 -33.64
CA LEU A 572 11.60 -3.08 -33.34
C LEU A 572 11.86 -3.48 -31.88
N GLY A 573 10.89 -3.28 -30.99
CA GLY A 573 11.08 -3.42 -29.55
C GLY A 573 11.87 -2.26 -28.92
N LEU A 574 11.88 -1.08 -29.55
CA LEU A 574 12.40 0.14 -28.93
C LEU A 574 11.35 0.66 -27.93
N PRO A 575 11.70 0.91 -26.66
CA PRO A 575 10.75 1.45 -25.70
C PRO A 575 10.32 2.87 -26.10
N SER A 576 9.12 3.29 -25.70
CA SER A 576 8.59 4.65 -25.98
C SER A 576 9.39 5.73 -25.23
N VAL A 577 10.55 6.11 -25.76
CA VAL A 577 11.49 7.07 -25.18
C VAL A 577 11.91 8.05 -26.27
N ALA A 578 11.99 9.34 -25.94
CA ALA A 578 12.58 10.33 -26.83
C ALA A 578 14.09 10.08 -26.95
N LEU A 579 14.60 9.94 -28.18
CA LEU A 579 16.03 9.84 -28.42
C LEU A 579 16.65 11.24 -28.42
N SER A 580 17.74 11.41 -27.69
CA SER A 580 18.52 12.64 -27.71
C SER A 580 19.51 12.67 -28.86
N SER A 581 20.03 11.52 -29.28
CA SER A 581 21.00 11.44 -30.38
C SER A 581 20.82 10.18 -31.23
N LEU A 582 21.00 10.36 -32.53
CA LEU A 582 21.12 9.30 -33.52
C LEU A 582 22.51 9.41 -34.15
N VAL A 583 23.32 8.35 -34.01
CA VAL A 583 24.75 8.38 -34.39
C VAL A 583 25.09 7.17 -35.26
N PRO A 584 25.38 7.36 -36.56
CA PRO A 584 25.88 6.28 -37.40
C PRO A 584 27.33 5.94 -37.03
N ASP A 585 27.66 4.65 -36.97
CA ASP A 585 29.04 4.20 -36.81
C ASP A 585 29.73 3.88 -38.15
N ASP A 586 31.05 3.70 -38.10
CA ASP A 586 31.87 3.38 -39.28
C ASP A 586 31.55 1.99 -39.88
N ALA A 587 30.90 1.12 -39.12
CA ALA A 587 30.51 -0.23 -39.55
C ALA A 587 29.10 -0.26 -40.19
N GLY A 588 28.42 0.88 -40.28
CA GLY A 588 27.09 1.01 -40.86
C GLY A 588 25.95 0.63 -39.91
N ALA A 589 26.20 0.44 -38.61
CA ALA A 589 25.15 0.32 -37.60
C ALA A 589 24.72 1.71 -37.11
N LEU A 590 23.51 1.78 -36.56
CA LEU A 590 22.96 3.03 -36.05
C LEU A 590 22.83 2.98 -34.53
N TRP A 591 23.47 3.93 -33.86
CA TRP A 591 23.40 4.10 -32.42
C TRP A 591 22.28 5.06 -32.07
N LEU A 592 21.40 4.61 -31.18
CA LEU A 592 20.23 5.32 -30.70
C LEU A 592 20.47 5.59 -29.21
N ILE A 593 20.48 6.86 -28.83
CA ILE A 593 20.74 7.26 -27.45
C ILE A 593 19.53 8.02 -26.96
N GLY A 594 18.96 7.53 -25.85
CA GLY A 594 17.92 8.21 -25.10
C GLY A 594 18.40 8.51 -23.68
N GLU A 595 17.58 9.22 -22.92
CA GLU A 595 17.94 9.70 -21.58
C GLU A 595 18.38 8.57 -20.61
N ARG A 596 17.83 7.36 -20.78
CA ARG A 596 18.06 6.20 -19.89
C ARG A 596 18.47 4.93 -20.63
N GLY A 597 18.94 5.04 -21.86
CA GLY A 597 19.30 3.86 -22.64
C GLY A 597 20.10 4.16 -23.89
N VAL A 598 20.89 3.17 -24.29
CA VAL A 598 21.64 3.16 -25.53
C VAL A 598 21.27 1.90 -26.28
N TRP A 599 20.99 2.00 -27.57
CA TRP A 599 20.68 0.87 -28.43
C TRP A 599 21.52 0.94 -29.69
N GLN A 600 21.89 -0.22 -30.20
CA GLN A 600 22.51 -0.37 -31.51
C GLN A 600 21.51 -1.07 -32.44
N LEU A 601 21.16 -0.41 -33.54
CA LEU A 601 20.36 -1.00 -34.60
C LEU A 601 21.31 -1.51 -35.69
N GLN A 602 21.44 -2.83 -35.79
CA GLN A 602 22.03 -3.49 -36.94
C GLN A 602 21.02 -3.46 -38.07
N LEU A 603 21.44 -3.16 -39.30
CA LEU A 603 20.51 -2.89 -40.41
C LEU A 603 20.17 -4.12 -41.26
N ASP A 604 21.06 -5.11 -41.37
CA ASP A 604 20.91 -6.26 -42.27
C ASP A 604 21.34 -7.59 -41.58
N PRO A 605 20.40 -8.42 -41.07
CA PRO A 605 18.98 -8.11 -40.89
C PRO A 605 18.76 -7.05 -39.80
N PRO A 606 17.62 -6.33 -39.82
CA PRO A 606 17.30 -5.34 -38.80
C PRO A 606 17.20 -6.01 -37.43
N LYS A 607 18.10 -5.63 -36.52
CA LYS A 607 18.14 -6.14 -35.16
C LYS A 607 18.47 -5.01 -34.20
N LEU A 608 17.51 -4.68 -33.35
CA LEU A 608 17.71 -3.73 -32.26
C LEU A 608 18.40 -4.43 -31.09
N LEU A 609 19.39 -3.77 -30.55
CA LEU A 609 20.29 -4.35 -29.59
C LEU A 609 20.53 -3.39 -28.42
N ALA A 610 19.86 -3.62 -27.30
CA ALA A 610 20.04 -2.80 -26.10
C ALA A 610 21.46 -2.93 -25.53
N ILE A 611 22.03 -1.80 -25.13
CA ILE A 611 23.32 -1.67 -24.46
C ILE A 611 22.97 -1.29 -23.03
N ASP A 612 22.88 -2.31 -22.19
CA ASP A 612 22.48 -2.21 -20.79
C ASP A 612 23.59 -2.81 -19.89
N ALA A 613 23.29 -2.98 -18.61
CA ALA A 613 24.21 -3.53 -17.64
C ALA A 613 24.76 -4.92 -18.05
N ARG A 614 24.01 -5.70 -18.83
CA ARG A 614 24.42 -7.02 -19.37
C ARG A 614 25.69 -6.93 -20.21
N ARG A 615 25.93 -5.75 -20.78
CA ARG A 615 27.08 -5.46 -21.63
C ARG A 615 28.12 -4.58 -20.97
N GLY A 616 27.90 -4.26 -19.70
CA GLY A 616 28.74 -3.44 -18.85
C GLY A 616 28.31 -1.98 -18.77
N LEU A 617 27.21 -1.55 -19.40
CA LEU A 617 26.79 -0.15 -19.32
C LEU A 617 26.40 0.17 -17.87
N PRO A 618 27.07 1.13 -17.20
CA PRO A 618 26.69 1.53 -15.86
C PRO A 618 25.32 2.21 -15.87
N ASN A 619 24.65 2.26 -14.72
CA ASN A 619 23.38 2.98 -14.60
C ASN A 619 23.61 4.49 -14.67
N LEU A 620 23.62 5.04 -15.88
CA LEU A 620 23.91 6.43 -16.21
C LEU A 620 22.68 7.09 -16.84
N GLN A 621 22.52 8.39 -16.56
CA GLN A 621 21.53 9.22 -17.22
C GLN A 621 22.23 10.11 -18.25
N PHE A 622 21.83 9.97 -19.50
CA PHE A 622 22.39 10.69 -20.64
C PHE A 622 21.77 12.08 -20.79
N GLY A 623 22.45 12.95 -21.53
CA GLY A 623 21.95 14.28 -21.88
C GLY A 623 20.68 14.25 -22.74
N ILE A 624 19.88 15.32 -22.66
CA ILE A 624 18.62 15.48 -23.41
C ILE A 624 18.85 16.09 -24.80
N HIS A 625 19.99 16.74 -25.03
CA HIS A 625 20.35 17.33 -26.33
C HIS A 625 21.30 16.42 -27.10
N PRO A 626 21.39 16.55 -28.44
CA PRO A 626 22.35 15.80 -29.23
C PRO A 626 23.78 16.18 -28.84
N SER A 627 24.38 15.37 -27.99
CA SER A 627 25.77 15.51 -27.51
C SER A 627 26.66 14.37 -27.97
N ALA A 628 26.07 13.26 -28.43
CA ALA A 628 26.83 12.09 -28.78
C ALA A 628 27.39 12.17 -30.20
N PHE A 629 28.59 11.62 -30.37
CA PHE A 629 29.17 11.41 -31.68
C PHE A 629 30.07 10.17 -31.69
N TRP A 630 30.34 9.69 -32.89
CA TRP A 630 31.31 8.63 -33.11
C TRP A 630 32.70 9.23 -33.37
N SER A 631 33.71 8.78 -32.64
CA SER A 631 35.09 9.23 -32.84
C SER A 631 36.11 8.16 -32.47
N ALA A 632 37.07 7.92 -33.37
CA ALA A 632 38.18 6.97 -33.18
C ALA A 632 37.71 5.57 -32.70
N GLY A 633 36.62 5.05 -33.28
CA GLY A 633 36.05 3.74 -32.96
C GLY A 633 35.35 3.66 -31.59
N ARG A 634 35.03 4.82 -30.99
CA ARG A 634 34.30 4.91 -29.72
C ARG A 634 33.11 5.85 -29.85
N LEU A 635 32.04 5.51 -29.13
CA LEU A 635 30.94 6.42 -28.88
C LEU A 635 31.32 7.32 -27.70
N VAL A 636 31.18 8.64 -27.88
CA VAL A 636 31.47 9.63 -26.83
C VAL A 636 30.20 10.42 -26.55
N ASP A 637 29.82 10.51 -25.27
CA ASP A 637 28.60 11.23 -24.88
C ASP A 637 28.67 11.82 -23.45
N ILE A 638 27.85 12.84 -23.21
CA ILE A 638 27.65 13.46 -21.90
C ILE A 638 26.65 12.63 -21.08
N THR A 639 27.01 12.41 -19.82
CA THR A 639 26.10 11.90 -18.78
C THR A 639 25.99 12.91 -17.64
N GLN A 640 25.02 12.74 -16.75
CA GLN A 640 24.93 13.55 -15.53
C GLN A 640 26.14 13.38 -14.60
N GLU A 641 26.84 12.25 -14.70
CA GLU A 641 28.00 11.89 -13.85
C GLU A 641 29.33 12.36 -14.45
N GLY A 642 29.40 12.59 -15.76
CA GLY A 642 30.65 12.89 -16.47
C GLY A 642 30.60 12.57 -17.96
N LEU A 643 31.78 12.42 -18.58
CA LEU A 643 31.93 12.10 -20.00
C LEU A 643 32.11 10.58 -20.17
N LEU A 644 31.17 9.93 -20.84
CA LEU A 644 31.25 8.51 -21.15
C LEU A 644 31.93 8.31 -22.50
N ARG A 645 32.88 7.38 -22.55
CA ARG A 645 33.53 6.90 -23.78
C ARG A 645 33.38 5.39 -23.83
N TYR A 646 32.81 4.87 -24.90
CA TYR A 646 32.45 3.46 -25.00
C TYR A 646 32.98 2.82 -26.28
N ALA A 647 33.62 1.65 -26.15
CA ALA A 647 34.15 0.86 -27.26
C ALA A 647 33.30 -0.40 -27.53
N PRO A 648 32.58 -0.49 -28.66
CA PRO A 648 31.66 -1.60 -28.92
C PRO A 648 32.29 -2.86 -29.49
N THR A 649 33.56 -2.84 -29.89
CA THR A 649 34.21 -3.90 -30.69
C THR A 649 34.46 -5.23 -29.97
N GLN A 650 34.18 -5.34 -28.66
CA GLN A 650 34.34 -6.60 -27.93
C GLN A 650 32.99 -7.32 -27.76
N PRO A 651 32.84 -8.59 -28.20
CA PRO A 651 31.65 -9.37 -27.91
C PRO A 651 31.47 -9.53 -26.39
N PRO A 652 30.23 -9.61 -25.86
CA PRO A 652 30.01 -9.84 -24.44
C PRO A 652 30.65 -11.17 -24.02
N ALA A 653 31.57 -11.12 -23.05
CA ALA A 653 32.42 -12.26 -22.67
C ALA A 653 31.72 -13.38 -21.88
N VAL A 654 30.46 -13.19 -21.44
CA VAL A 654 29.85 -14.12 -20.47
C VAL A 654 29.17 -15.29 -21.19
N ALA A 655 29.85 -16.44 -21.22
CA ALA A 655 29.34 -17.69 -21.80
C ALA A 655 28.65 -18.63 -20.80
N THR A 656 28.66 -18.29 -19.50
CA THR A 656 28.12 -19.18 -18.45
C THR A 656 26.66 -18.87 -18.15
N ALA A 657 25.78 -19.85 -18.34
CA ALA A 657 24.39 -19.74 -17.92
C ALA A 657 24.27 -19.76 -16.38
N ALA A 658 23.55 -18.79 -15.82
CA ALA A 658 23.29 -18.70 -14.39
C ALA A 658 22.31 -19.80 -13.93
N THR A 659 22.39 -20.22 -12.67
CA THR A 659 21.51 -21.26 -12.12
C THR A 659 20.16 -20.65 -11.70
N LEU A 660 19.05 -21.28 -12.12
CA LEU A 660 17.72 -21.03 -11.57
C LEU A 660 17.53 -21.89 -10.32
N TYR A 661 17.08 -21.29 -9.22
CA TYR A 661 16.68 -22.05 -8.04
C TYR A 661 15.40 -21.47 -7.41
N LEU A 662 14.64 -22.34 -6.75
CA LEU A 662 13.44 -21.94 -6.03
C LEU A 662 13.81 -21.47 -4.63
N ALA A 663 13.61 -20.17 -4.34
CA ALA A 663 13.99 -19.58 -3.05
C ALA A 663 12.91 -19.77 -1.98
N GLN A 664 11.64 -19.69 -2.35
CA GLN A 664 10.54 -19.87 -1.42
C GLN A 664 9.30 -20.43 -2.11
N ALA A 665 8.57 -21.27 -1.40
CA ALA A 665 7.22 -21.64 -1.73
C ALA A 665 6.36 -21.60 -0.47
N SER A 666 5.15 -21.05 -0.56
CA SER A 666 4.24 -20.97 0.58
C SER A 666 2.79 -20.95 0.12
N VAL A 667 1.90 -21.39 1.00
CA VAL A 667 0.45 -21.28 0.85
C VAL A 667 -0.15 -20.55 2.03
N ARG A 668 -1.30 -19.93 1.84
CA ARG A 668 -2.10 -19.35 2.89
C ARG A 668 -3.05 -20.40 3.46
N ARG A 669 -2.91 -20.68 4.76
CA ARG A 669 -3.75 -21.63 5.51
C ARG A 669 -4.44 -20.88 6.64
N GLY A 670 -5.70 -20.52 6.43
CA GLY A 670 -6.40 -19.58 7.32
C GLY A 670 -5.78 -18.19 7.24
N GLU A 671 -5.32 -17.67 8.38
CA GLU A 671 -4.61 -16.38 8.45
C GLU A 671 -3.09 -16.50 8.26
N ASP A 672 -2.53 -17.69 8.45
CA ASP A 672 -1.09 -17.92 8.40
C ASP A 672 -0.57 -18.24 7.00
N ARG A 673 0.66 -17.80 6.70
CA ARG A 673 1.43 -18.31 5.55
C ARG A 673 2.31 -19.46 5.98
N VAL A 674 2.08 -20.64 5.40
CA VAL A 674 2.83 -21.86 5.68
C VAL A 674 3.81 -22.11 4.54
N GLY A 675 5.10 -22.24 4.88
CA GLY A 675 6.14 -22.60 3.91
C GLY A 675 6.03 -24.05 3.45
N LEU A 676 6.28 -24.30 2.16
CA LEU A 676 6.35 -25.63 1.57
C LEU A 676 7.81 -26.09 1.49
N PRO A 677 8.10 -27.39 1.76
CA PRO A 677 9.46 -27.91 1.70
C PRO A 677 9.98 -27.92 0.25
N ILE A 678 11.25 -27.53 0.05
CA ILE A 678 11.91 -27.55 -1.25
C ILE A 678 12.95 -28.69 -1.25
N ASP A 679 12.46 -29.92 -1.16
CA ASP A 679 13.27 -31.15 -1.04
C ASP A 679 13.10 -32.11 -2.24
N GLY A 680 12.42 -31.65 -3.29
CA GLY A 680 12.13 -32.41 -4.51
C GLY A 680 10.94 -33.37 -4.39
N ARG A 681 10.29 -33.49 -3.22
CA ARG A 681 9.07 -34.29 -3.07
C ARG A 681 7.85 -33.53 -3.59
N PRO A 682 6.78 -34.22 -4.05
CA PRO A 682 5.53 -33.56 -4.45
C PRO A 682 4.92 -32.78 -3.28
N TRP A 683 4.47 -31.55 -3.53
CA TRP A 683 3.78 -30.76 -2.51
C TRP A 683 2.36 -31.26 -2.31
N GLN A 684 2.01 -31.61 -1.08
CA GLN A 684 0.62 -31.96 -0.73
C GLN A 684 -0.07 -30.78 -0.08
N LEU A 685 -1.02 -30.19 -0.80
CA LEU A 685 -1.83 -29.06 -0.38
C LEU A 685 -3.17 -29.55 0.17
N ARG A 686 -3.66 -28.89 1.22
CA ARG A 686 -5.02 -29.13 1.72
C ARG A 686 -6.04 -28.49 0.79
N TRP A 687 -7.27 -28.97 0.88
CA TRP A 687 -8.40 -28.43 0.11
C TRP A 687 -8.73 -26.96 0.44
N ASP A 688 -8.34 -26.49 1.63
CA ASP A 688 -8.57 -25.14 2.13
C ASP A 688 -7.34 -24.22 2.02
N ASP A 689 -6.20 -24.74 1.55
CA ASP A 689 -5.03 -23.93 1.26
C ASP A 689 -5.31 -23.00 0.06
N ARG A 690 -4.91 -21.74 0.17
CA ARG A 690 -5.13 -20.71 -0.84
C ARG A 690 -3.81 -20.00 -1.18
N ASP A 691 -3.82 -19.21 -2.24
CA ASP A 691 -2.76 -18.26 -2.57
C ASP A 691 -1.35 -18.89 -2.55
N LEU A 692 -1.14 -19.90 -3.41
CA LEU A 692 0.17 -20.52 -3.59
C LEU A 692 1.13 -19.48 -4.16
N ARG A 693 2.09 -19.04 -3.35
CA ARG A 693 3.14 -18.11 -3.76
C ARG A 693 4.45 -18.87 -3.93
N VAL A 694 5.09 -18.61 -5.06
CA VAL A 694 6.34 -19.21 -5.47
C VAL A 694 7.30 -18.09 -5.81
N ALA A 695 8.48 -18.09 -5.19
CA ALA A 695 9.54 -17.14 -5.44
C ALA A 695 10.76 -17.89 -5.98
N ALA A 696 11.13 -17.60 -7.22
CA ALA A 696 12.30 -18.14 -7.89
C ALA A 696 13.44 -17.12 -7.89
N ARG A 697 14.67 -17.55 -8.11
CA ARG A 697 15.85 -16.68 -8.21
C ARG A 697 16.76 -17.20 -9.29
N VAL A 698 17.33 -16.28 -10.06
CA VAL A 698 18.42 -16.59 -10.98
C VAL A 698 19.67 -16.03 -10.35
N LEU A 699 20.69 -16.86 -10.18
CA LEU A 699 21.95 -16.49 -9.55
C LEU A 699 22.86 -15.76 -10.54
N SER A 700 22.34 -14.66 -11.09
CA SER A 700 23.06 -13.72 -11.94
C SER A 700 23.22 -12.41 -11.19
N TYR A 701 24.46 -11.95 -11.08
CA TYR A 701 24.82 -10.81 -10.25
C TYR A 701 25.11 -9.55 -11.07
N ILE A 702 25.24 -9.66 -12.39
CA ILE A 702 25.52 -8.53 -13.29
C ILE A 702 24.44 -7.44 -13.10
N ASP A 703 23.19 -7.81 -13.32
CA ASP A 703 22.02 -6.95 -13.07
C ASP A 703 20.81 -7.79 -12.65
N PRO A 704 20.60 -7.97 -11.33
CA PRO A 704 19.49 -8.78 -10.83
C PRO A 704 18.10 -8.30 -11.28
N ASN A 705 17.93 -7.00 -11.56
CA ASN A 705 16.66 -6.42 -11.98
C ASN A 705 16.36 -6.66 -13.47
N ALA A 706 17.38 -6.97 -14.27
CA ALA A 706 17.22 -7.29 -15.70
C ALA A 706 16.85 -8.76 -15.96
N ASN A 707 16.81 -9.59 -14.92
CA ASN A 707 16.40 -10.99 -15.01
C ASN A 707 14.93 -11.12 -15.40
N GLN A 708 14.62 -12.06 -16.28
CA GLN A 708 13.26 -12.35 -16.74
C GLN A 708 12.84 -13.74 -16.28
N TYR A 709 11.61 -13.86 -15.80
CA TYR A 709 11.06 -15.12 -15.31
C TYR A 709 9.82 -15.51 -16.10
N ALA A 710 9.58 -16.80 -16.26
CA ALA A 710 8.34 -17.33 -16.82
C ALA A 710 7.84 -18.46 -15.95
N PHE A 711 6.54 -18.43 -15.63
CA PHE A 711 5.88 -19.40 -14.78
C PHE A 711 4.76 -20.10 -15.55
N ARG A 712 4.53 -21.38 -15.24
CA ARG A 712 3.41 -22.16 -15.78
C ARG A 712 2.93 -23.15 -14.74
N LEU A 713 1.61 -23.32 -14.60
CA LEU A 713 1.03 -24.34 -13.74
C LEU A 713 0.10 -25.24 -14.56
N LEU A 714 0.63 -26.35 -15.09
CA LEU A 714 -0.13 -27.31 -15.88
C LEU A 714 -1.28 -27.88 -15.05
N GLY A 715 -2.51 -27.81 -15.59
CA GLY A 715 -3.76 -28.10 -14.89
C GLY A 715 -4.54 -26.85 -14.47
N TYR A 716 -3.88 -25.69 -14.36
CA TYR A 716 -4.50 -24.39 -14.06
C TYR A 716 -4.37 -23.44 -15.27
N GLU A 717 -3.14 -23.24 -15.76
CA GLU A 717 -2.82 -22.38 -16.91
C GLU A 717 -1.76 -23.06 -17.79
N PRO A 718 -2.09 -23.46 -19.05
CA PRO A 718 -1.18 -24.23 -19.90
C PRO A 718 -0.11 -23.39 -20.60
N ALA A 719 -0.31 -22.07 -20.74
CA ALA A 719 0.65 -21.16 -21.35
C ALA A 719 1.72 -20.71 -20.34
N TRP A 720 2.91 -20.37 -20.84
CA TRP A 720 3.93 -19.70 -20.03
C TRP A 720 3.59 -18.23 -19.88
N VAL A 721 3.58 -17.72 -18.65
CA VAL A 721 3.38 -16.31 -18.36
C VAL A 721 4.71 -15.70 -17.96
N SER A 722 5.22 -14.79 -18.78
CA SER A 722 6.43 -14.03 -18.50
C SER A 722 6.15 -12.92 -17.50
N THR A 723 7.01 -12.78 -16.51
CA THR A 723 7.01 -11.70 -15.54
C THR A 723 8.37 -11.00 -15.58
N GLU A 724 8.40 -9.79 -16.13
CA GLU A 724 9.61 -8.96 -16.19
C GLU A 724 9.98 -8.48 -14.78
N ALA A 725 11.24 -8.68 -14.37
CA ALA A 725 11.82 -8.25 -13.10
C ALA A 725 11.07 -8.68 -11.81
N ARG A 726 10.02 -9.51 -11.92
CA ARG A 726 9.28 -10.05 -10.77
C ARG A 726 9.65 -11.51 -10.59
N PRO A 727 10.49 -11.82 -9.59
CA PRO A 727 10.97 -13.18 -9.34
C PRO A 727 9.93 -14.03 -8.59
N GLU A 728 8.67 -13.62 -8.56
CA GLU A 728 7.61 -14.27 -7.81
C GLU A 728 6.28 -14.30 -8.54
N ARG A 729 5.52 -15.37 -8.29
CA ARG A 729 4.19 -15.59 -8.84
C ARG A 729 3.27 -16.12 -7.74
N GLU A 730 2.04 -15.63 -7.73
CA GLU A 730 0.98 -16.11 -6.85
C GLU A 730 -0.15 -16.73 -7.68
N PHE A 731 -0.60 -17.91 -7.26
CA PHE A 731 -1.71 -18.65 -7.85
C PHE A 731 -2.85 -18.71 -6.84
N SER A 732 -3.92 -17.97 -7.10
CA SER A 732 -5.09 -17.90 -6.21
C SER A 732 -6.06 -19.05 -6.50
N ARG A 733 -6.53 -19.71 -5.42
CA ARG A 733 -7.56 -20.77 -5.43
C ARG A 733 -7.36 -21.85 -6.50
N ILE A 734 -6.43 -22.76 -6.23
CA ILE A 734 -6.20 -23.95 -7.05
C ILE A 734 -7.26 -24.99 -6.66
N GLU A 735 -8.00 -25.50 -7.65
CA GLU A 735 -9.00 -26.56 -7.42
C GLU A 735 -8.33 -27.90 -7.03
N PRO A 736 -9.08 -28.87 -6.48
CA PRO A 736 -8.54 -30.20 -6.19
C PRO A 736 -8.09 -30.93 -7.44
N GLY A 737 -6.88 -31.49 -7.42
CA GLY A 737 -6.29 -32.19 -8.55
C GLY A 737 -4.77 -32.29 -8.48
N ASP A 738 -4.19 -32.88 -9.52
CA ASP A 738 -2.75 -33.00 -9.70
C ASP A 738 -2.26 -31.93 -10.69
N TYR A 739 -1.21 -31.20 -10.31
CA TYR A 739 -0.65 -30.10 -11.08
C TYR A 739 0.86 -30.21 -11.19
N GLN A 740 1.42 -29.56 -12.23
CA GLN A 740 2.87 -29.42 -12.39
C GLN A 740 3.24 -27.95 -12.59
N LEU A 741 3.98 -27.41 -11.62
CA LEU A 741 4.56 -26.08 -11.68
C LEU A 741 5.87 -26.14 -12.47
N GLY A 742 5.96 -25.37 -13.54
CA GLY A 742 7.17 -25.12 -14.31
C GLY A 742 7.66 -23.68 -14.11
N ILE A 743 8.96 -23.50 -13.96
CA ILE A 743 9.62 -22.20 -13.87
C ILE A 743 10.80 -22.17 -14.82
N ARG A 744 10.90 -21.11 -15.60
CA ARG A 744 12.01 -20.79 -16.49
C ARG A 744 12.48 -19.38 -16.23
N ALA A 745 13.73 -19.11 -16.55
CA ALA A 745 14.24 -17.75 -16.47
C ALA A 745 15.33 -17.50 -17.51
N ILE A 746 15.48 -16.24 -17.86
CA ILE A 746 16.57 -15.73 -18.69
C ILE A 746 17.35 -14.77 -17.80
N ALA A 747 18.63 -15.06 -17.63
CA ALA A 747 19.53 -14.24 -16.81
C ALA A 747 19.80 -12.90 -17.49
N ALA A 748 20.34 -11.94 -16.72
CA ALA A 748 20.76 -10.66 -17.23
C ALA A 748 21.68 -10.82 -18.45
N ASN A 749 22.66 -11.72 -18.43
CA ASN A 749 23.54 -11.96 -19.59
C ASN A 749 22.82 -12.40 -20.90
N GLY A 750 21.51 -12.65 -20.87
CA GLY A 750 20.68 -13.02 -22.03
C GLY A 750 20.64 -14.52 -22.29
N LEU A 751 21.35 -15.32 -21.51
CA LEU A 751 21.31 -16.77 -21.58
C LEU A 751 20.12 -17.30 -20.78
N ALA A 752 19.51 -18.37 -21.29
CA ALA A 752 18.55 -19.14 -20.51
C ALA A 752 19.26 -19.69 -19.26
N ALA A 753 18.62 -19.56 -18.11
CA ALA A 753 19.15 -20.09 -16.87
C ALA A 753 19.23 -21.62 -16.95
N ASN A 754 20.28 -22.19 -16.35
CA ASN A 754 20.40 -23.63 -16.22
C ASN A 754 19.32 -24.17 -15.27
N ASN A 755 18.80 -25.34 -15.62
CA ASN A 755 17.83 -26.13 -14.86
C ASN A 755 16.42 -25.49 -14.77
N ASP A 756 15.56 -25.78 -15.75
CA ASP A 756 14.12 -25.58 -15.62
C ASP A 756 13.63 -26.22 -14.32
N TRP A 757 12.94 -25.45 -13.47
CA TRP A 757 12.40 -25.99 -12.23
C TRP A 757 11.03 -26.60 -12.49
N VAL A 758 10.87 -27.89 -12.18
CA VAL A 758 9.58 -28.58 -12.27
C VAL A 758 9.21 -29.15 -10.91
N GLN A 759 8.07 -28.76 -10.39
CA GLN A 759 7.56 -29.19 -9.09
C GLN A 759 6.15 -29.76 -9.23
N SER A 760 5.97 -31.02 -8.83
CA SER A 760 4.65 -31.63 -8.77
C SER A 760 3.92 -31.17 -7.50
N LEU A 761 2.63 -30.88 -7.61
CA LEU A 761 1.78 -30.57 -6.46
C LEU A 761 0.41 -31.24 -6.60
N GLN A 762 -0.14 -31.66 -5.48
CA GLN A 762 -1.43 -32.33 -5.38
C GLN A 762 -2.31 -31.59 -4.37
N VAL A 763 -3.49 -31.17 -4.80
CA VAL A 763 -4.48 -30.47 -3.95
C VAL A 763 -5.54 -31.46 -3.51
N ALA A 764 -5.68 -31.67 -2.21
CA ALA A 764 -6.64 -32.61 -1.65
C ALA A 764 -8.10 -32.24 -1.96
N THR A 765 -8.96 -33.24 -2.14
CA THR A 765 -10.41 -33.02 -2.31
C THR A 765 -11.07 -32.57 -1.00
N PRO A 766 -11.98 -31.58 -1.02
CA PRO A 766 -12.72 -31.15 0.16
C PRO A 766 -13.45 -32.32 0.82
N PRO A 767 -13.53 -32.38 2.17
CA PRO A 767 -14.17 -33.48 2.90
C PRO A 767 -15.57 -33.79 2.40
N TRP A 768 -16.36 -32.77 2.05
CA TRP A 768 -17.72 -32.89 1.53
C TRP A 768 -17.84 -33.38 0.08
N ARG A 769 -16.75 -33.38 -0.69
CA ARG A 769 -16.72 -33.92 -2.06
C ARG A 769 -16.07 -35.30 -2.14
N THR A 770 -15.64 -35.86 -1.00
CA THR A 770 -15.08 -37.21 -0.95
C THR A 770 -16.15 -38.26 -1.27
N PRO A 771 -15.76 -39.45 -1.76
CA PRO A 771 -16.70 -40.57 -1.97
C PRO A 771 -17.49 -40.93 -0.70
N LEU A 772 -16.86 -40.82 0.48
CA LEU A 772 -17.52 -41.02 1.78
C LEU A 772 -18.60 -39.98 2.06
N ALA A 773 -18.37 -38.70 1.76
CA ALA A 773 -19.39 -37.67 1.90
C ALA A 773 -20.54 -37.88 0.92
N TRP A 774 -20.28 -38.28 -0.32
CA TRP A 774 -21.34 -38.65 -1.26
C TRP A 774 -22.16 -39.85 -0.79
N MET A 775 -21.52 -40.87 -0.20
CA MET A 775 -22.23 -41.97 0.46
C MET A 775 -23.07 -41.47 1.63
N LEU A 776 -22.54 -40.58 2.47
CA LEU A 776 -23.29 -39.97 3.56
C LEU A 776 -24.45 -39.11 3.06
N TYR A 777 -24.28 -38.36 1.97
CA TYR A 777 -25.35 -37.60 1.33
C TYR A 777 -26.41 -38.51 0.74
N ALA A 778 -26.03 -39.62 0.11
CA ALA A 778 -26.97 -40.62 -0.34
C ALA A 778 -27.73 -41.25 0.84
N VAL A 779 -27.05 -41.56 1.95
CA VAL A 779 -27.68 -42.06 3.18
C VAL A 779 -28.60 -41.00 3.79
N CYS A 780 -28.16 -39.75 3.91
CA CYS A 780 -28.97 -38.63 4.39
C CYS A 780 -30.14 -38.32 3.45
N LEU A 781 -30.00 -38.56 2.14
CA LEU A 781 -31.07 -38.45 1.16
C LEU A 781 -32.06 -39.61 1.32
N VAL A 782 -31.59 -40.84 1.57
CA VAL A 782 -32.45 -42.01 1.79
C VAL A 782 -33.16 -41.91 3.15
N VAL A 783 -32.44 -41.51 4.20
CA VAL A 783 -32.99 -41.23 5.54
C VAL A 783 -33.90 -40.02 5.46
N GLY A 784 -33.50 -38.96 4.76
CA GLY A 784 -34.29 -37.76 4.52
C GLY A 784 -35.53 -38.04 3.69
N ALA A 785 -35.46 -38.90 2.67
CA ALA A 785 -36.60 -39.39 1.91
C ALA A 785 -37.46 -40.33 2.76
N GLY A 786 -36.87 -41.18 3.60
CA GLY A 786 -37.59 -42.05 4.54
C GLY A 786 -38.28 -41.28 5.65
N LEU A 787 -37.65 -40.21 6.16
CA LEU A 787 -38.20 -39.24 7.08
C LEU A 787 -39.21 -38.34 6.38
N ALA A 788 -39.02 -37.97 5.11
CA ALA A 788 -39.97 -37.23 4.29
C ALA A 788 -41.16 -38.10 3.90
N LEU A 789 -40.99 -39.42 3.76
CA LEU A 789 -42.06 -40.39 3.51
C LEU A 789 -42.80 -40.71 4.81
N ARG A 790 -42.09 -40.84 5.95
CA ARG A 790 -42.68 -40.87 7.29
C ARG A 790 -43.36 -39.56 7.61
N TRP A 791 -42.79 -38.42 7.24
CA TRP A 791 -43.35 -37.10 7.42
C TRP A 791 -44.47 -36.88 6.44
N TYR A 792 -44.47 -37.42 5.22
CA TYR A 792 -45.56 -37.34 4.27
C TYR A 792 -46.72 -38.23 4.73
N ARG A 793 -46.46 -39.43 5.24
CA ARG A 793 -47.46 -40.30 5.88
C ARG A 793 -48.00 -39.68 7.17
N ALA A 794 -47.12 -39.23 8.07
CA ALA A 794 -47.49 -38.51 9.27
C ALA A 794 -48.04 -37.12 8.99
N SER A 795 -47.82 -36.53 7.81
CA SER A 795 -48.40 -35.28 7.32
C SER A 795 -49.67 -35.51 6.54
N ILE A 796 -49.97 -36.71 6.07
CA ILE A 796 -51.32 -37.09 5.62
C ILE A 796 -52.16 -37.41 6.85
N GLU A 797 -51.65 -38.16 7.83
CA GLU A 797 -52.31 -38.36 9.12
C GLU A 797 -52.40 -37.07 9.93
N ARG A 798 -51.35 -36.24 9.93
CA ARG A 798 -51.45 -34.87 10.44
C ARG A 798 -52.37 -34.08 9.55
N ARG A 799 -52.31 -34.01 8.22
CA ARG A 799 -53.30 -33.26 7.40
C ARG A 799 -54.72 -33.77 7.56
N HIS A 800 -54.98 -35.02 7.94
CA HIS A 800 -56.32 -35.45 8.33
C HIS A 800 -56.67 -35.02 9.75
N ARG A 801 -55.75 -35.13 10.71
CA ARG A 801 -55.94 -34.59 12.07
C ARG A 801 -55.92 -33.06 12.14
N ILE A 802 -55.21 -32.40 11.25
CA ILE A 802 -54.96 -30.97 11.04
C ILE A 802 -55.99 -30.44 10.07
N ALA A 803 -56.57 -31.17 9.12
CA ALA A 803 -57.79 -30.71 8.46
C ALA A 803 -58.97 -30.76 9.47
N LEU A 804 -59.00 -31.75 10.37
CA LEU A 804 -59.99 -31.77 11.46
C LEU A 804 -59.69 -30.70 12.54
N VAL A 805 -58.42 -30.51 12.87
CA VAL A 805 -57.96 -29.53 13.87
C VAL A 805 -57.99 -28.14 13.29
N ASP A 806 -57.52 -27.85 12.08
CA ASP A 806 -57.59 -26.57 11.32
C ASP A 806 -59.00 -26.27 10.79
N ALA A 807 -59.88 -27.24 10.51
CA ALA A 807 -61.30 -26.90 10.40
C ALA A 807 -61.85 -26.42 11.74
N ARG A 808 -61.29 -26.86 12.88
CA ARG A 808 -61.55 -26.29 14.21
C ARG A 808 -60.67 -25.08 14.55
N ARG A 809 -59.45 -24.95 13.97
CA ARG A 809 -58.38 -24.01 14.32
C ARG A 809 -58.43 -22.81 13.40
N ALA A 810 -58.63 -22.96 12.10
CA ALA A 810 -59.05 -21.88 11.22
C ALA A 810 -60.45 -21.36 11.58
N LEU A 811 -61.32 -22.16 12.18
CA LEU A 811 -62.57 -21.68 12.77
C LEU A 811 -62.31 -21.00 14.13
N ALA A 812 -61.33 -21.46 14.93
CA ALA A 812 -60.91 -20.83 16.18
C ALA A 812 -59.96 -19.64 16.01
N GLU A 813 -59.20 -19.52 14.92
CA GLU A 813 -58.21 -18.51 14.55
C GLU A 813 -58.87 -17.48 13.65
N ARG A 814 -59.80 -17.86 12.74
CA ARG A 814 -60.81 -16.89 12.31
C ARG A 814 -61.62 -16.42 13.49
N ALA A 815 -61.99 -17.26 14.47
CA ALA A 815 -62.61 -16.74 15.68
C ALA A 815 -61.67 -15.97 16.60
N ASN A 816 -60.34 -16.15 16.58
CA ASN A 816 -59.41 -15.48 17.50
C ASN A 816 -58.81 -14.20 16.88
N GLN A 817 -58.57 -14.22 15.57
CA GLN A 817 -58.22 -13.06 14.75
C GLN A 817 -59.45 -12.22 14.50
N ALA A 818 -60.61 -12.83 14.17
CA ALA A 818 -61.86 -12.09 14.31
C ALA A 818 -62.16 -11.76 15.76
N LYS A 819 -61.61 -12.38 16.82
CA LYS A 819 -61.78 -11.88 18.21
C LYS A 819 -60.84 -10.73 18.53
N SER A 820 -59.62 -10.68 18.00
CA SER A 820 -58.69 -9.56 18.18
C SER A 820 -59.08 -8.36 17.31
N ASP A 821 -59.47 -8.62 16.06
CA ASP A 821 -60.07 -7.65 15.15
C ASP A 821 -61.45 -7.25 15.69
N PHE A 822 -62.34 -8.17 16.11
CA PHE A 822 -63.58 -7.81 16.84
C PHE A 822 -63.32 -7.09 18.15
N LEU A 823 -62.21 -7.27 18.88
CA LEU A 823 -61.95 -6.51 20.11
C LEU A 823 -61.38 -5.11 19.81
N ALA A 824 -60.67 -4.94 18.70
CA ALA A 824 -60.24 -3.64 18.20
C ALA A 824 -61.42 -2.88 17.55
N ASP A 825 -62.20 -3.59 16.74
CA ASP A 825 -63.44 -3.17 16.08
C ASP A 825 -64.52 -2.92 17.11
N ILE A 826 -64.78 -3.78 18.11
CA ILE A 826 -65.64 -3.47 19.29
C ILE A 826 -65.06 -2.31 20.07
N GLY A 827 -63.75 -2.24 20.24
CA GLY A 827 -63.11 -1.10 20.89
C GLY A 827 -63.49 0.21 20.18
N HIS A 828 -63.60 0.20 18.86
CA HIS A 828 -64.07 1.32 18.05
C HIS A 828 -65.61 1.45 18.01
N GLU A 829 -66.35 0.37 17.79
CA GLU A 829 -67.82 0.25 17.69
C GLU A 829 -68.53 0.40 19.03
N ILE A 830 -67.86 0.24 20.18
CA ILE A 830 -68.37 0.64 21.50
C ILE A 830 -67.96 2.08 21.77
N ARG A 831 -66.73 2.49 21.43
CA ARG A 831 -66.27 3.87 21.67
C ARG A 831 -67.11 4.89 20.90
N THR A 832 -67.54 4.59 19.68
CA THR A 832 -68.37 5.48 18.85
C THR A 832 -69.77 5.72 19.44
N PRO A 833 -70.61 4.70 19.74
CA PRO A 833 -71.89 4.91 20.42
C PRO A 833 -71.70 5.33 21.87
N MET A 834 -70.67 4.90 22.60
CA MET A 834 -70.40 5.39 23.96
C MET A 834 -70.05 6.87 23.96
N ALA A 835 -69.34 7.37 22.97
CA ALA A 835 -69.12 8.81 22.84
C ALA A 835 -70.40 9.55 22.44
N GLY A 836 -71.28 8.92 21.65
CA GLY A 836 -72.64 9.41 21.41
C GLY A 836 -73.48 9.46 22.70
N VAL A 837 -73.47 8.39 23.51
CA VAL A 837 -74.20 8.29 24.79
C VAL A 837 -73.64 9.23 25.83
N LEU A 838 -72.31 9.33 25.96
CA LEU A 838 -71.64 10.30 26.84
C LEU A 838 -71.87 11.72 26.36
N GLY A 839 -71.85 11.97 25.05
CA GLY A 839 -72.17 13.27 24.45
C GLY A 839 -73.63 13.67 24.68
N MET A 840 -74.58 12.76 24.51
CA MET A 840 -76.00 12.98 24.80
C MET A 840 -76.26 13.10 26.30
N ALA A 841 -75.58 12.32 27.14
CA ALA A 841 -75.64 12.46 28.60
C ALA A 841 -75.06 13.81 29.04
N GLU A 842 -73.99 14.31 28.40
CA GLU A 842 -73.45 15.64 28.67
C GLU A 842 -74.40 16.76 28.17
N LEU A 843 -75.02 16.61 27.00
CA LEU A 843 -76.06 17.52 26.52
C LEU A 843 -77.28 17.54 27.45
N LEU A 844 -77.69 16.37 27.95
CA LEU A 844 -78.75 16.23 28.96
C LEU A 844 -78.33 16.94 30.27
N ILE A 845 -77.13 16.68 30.81
CA ILE A 845 -76.62 17.33 32.03
C ILE A 845 -76.57 18.86 31.88
N ARG A 846 -76.27 19.39 30.69
CA ARG A 846 -76.23 20.83 30.39
C ARG A 846 -77.62 21.44 30.13
N SER A 847 -78.66 20.63 29.99
CA SER A 847 -80.05 21.09 29.88
C SER A 847 -80.70 21.25 31.26
N THR A 848 -81.90 21.84 31.33
CA THR A 848 -82.66 21.99 32.58
C THR A 848 -83.28 20.65 33.01
N LEU A 849 -82.53 19.84 33.74
CA LEU A 849 -82.99 18.56 34.29
C LEU A 849 -83.52 18.66 35.73
N THR A 850 -84.43 17.75 36.10
CA THR A 850 -84.81 17.52 37.50
C THR A 850 -83.68 16.84 38.30
N SER A 851 -83.66 16.99 39.62
CA SER A 851 -82.56 16.51 40.49
C SER A 851 -82.30 14.99 40.40
N ASP A 852 -83.33 14.19 40.19
CA ASP A 852 -83.19 12.74 39.98
C ASP A 852 -82.65 12.40 38.59
N GLN A 853 -83.13 13.09 37.55
CA GLN A 853 -82.63 12.94 36.19
C GLN A 853 -81.17 13.39 36.05
N HIS A 854 -80.76 14.45 36.77
CA HIS A 854 -79.36 14.88 36.82
C HIS A 854 -78.47 13.81 37.49
N ARG A 855 -78.91 13.21 38.60
CA ARG A 855 -78.17 12.09 39.24
C ARG A 855 -78.07 10.87 38.33
N TRP A 856 -79.12 10.54 37.59
CA TRP A 856 -79.09 9.44 36.63
C TRP A 856 -78.14 9.73 35.48
N ALA A 857 -78.19 10.93 34.91
CA ALA A 857 -77.30 11.33 33.83
C ALA A 857 -75.82 11.33 34.28
N VAL A 858 -75.51 11.82 35.48
CA VAL A 858 -74.15 11.77 36.04
C VAL A 858 -73.71 10.33 36.36
N SER A 859 -74.61 9.45 36.81
CA SER A 859 -74.29 8.03 37.02
C SER A 859 -74.04 7.28 35.71
N VAL A 860 -74.79 7.61 34.66
CA VAL A 860 -74.58 7.10 33.30
C VAL A 860 -73.22 7.56 32.78
N GLN A 861 -72.87 8.84 32.99
CA GLN A 861 -71.56 9.38 32.62
C GLN A 861 -70.41 8.67 33.34
N ARG A 862 -70.45 8.57 34.68
CA ARG A 862 -69.41 7.88 35.46
C ARG A 862 -69.28 6.40 35.11
N SER A 863 -70.39 5.71 34.90
CA SER A 863 -70.35 4.29 34.48
C SER A 863 -69.75 4.15 33.07
N GLY A 864 -70.07 5.07 32.16
CA GLY A 864 -69.50 5.11 30.83
C GLY A 864 -68.00 5.38 30.83
N GLU A 865 -67.52 6.33 31.64
CA GLU A 865 -66.09 6.61 31.81
C GLU A 865 -65.34 5.44 32.44
N HIS A 866 -65.92 4.78 33.44
CA HIS A 866 -65.34 3.59 34.05
C HIS A 866 -65.23 2.44 33.04
N MET A 867 -66.25 2.24 32.21
CA MET A 867 -66.26 1.24 31.15
C MET A 867 -65.18 1.53 30.09
N LEU A 868 -65.01 2.79 29.68
CA LEU A 868 -63.95 3.18 28.75
C LEU A 868 -62.55 2.92 29.33
N ARG A 869 -62.35 3.17 30.63
CA ARG A 869 -61.08 2.89 31.30
C ARG A 869 -60.76 1.39 31.31
N LEU A 870 -61.75 0.54 31.63
CA LEU A 870 -61.58 -0.92 31.59
C LEU A 870 -61.30 -1.46 30.18
N ILE A 871 -61.95 -0.89 29.17
CA ILE A 871 -61.69 -1.24 27.76
C ILE A 871 -60.27 -0.86 27.38
N ASN A 872 -59.81 0.34 27.75
CA ASN A 872 -58.44 0.77 27.46
C ASN A 872 -57.38 -0.08 28.17
N ASP A 873 -57.58 -0.44 29.45
CA ASP A 873 -56.67 -1.33 30.18
C ASP A 873 -56.60 -2.73 29.54
N LEU A 874 -57.72 -3.23 29.01
CA LEU A 874 -57.78 -4.50 28.30
C LEU A 874 -57.07 -4.43 26.93
N LEU A 875 -57.19 -3.30 26.23
CA LEU A 875 -56.48 -3.05 24.98
C LEU A 875 -54.96 -2.88 25.20
N ASP A 876 -54.53 -2.16 26.23
CA ASP A 876 -53.11 -2.00 26.57
C ASP A 876 -52.49 -3.35 26.92
N LEU A 877 -53.17 -4.20 27.70
CA LEU A 877 -52.73 -5.57 27.97
C LEU A 877 -52.64 -6.39 26.68
N SER A 878 -53.64 -6.31 25.80
CA SER A 878 -53.64 -7.02 24.52
C SER A 878 -52.47 -6.59 23.62
N LYS A 879 -52.11 -5.29 23.59
CA LYS A 879 -50.97 -4.77 22.81
C LYS A 879 -49.63 -5.21 23.38
N ILE A 880 -49.50 -5.26 24.71
CA ILE A 880 -48.31 -5.73 25.39
C ILE A 880 -48.09 -7.22 25.13
N GLU A 881 -49.13 -8.05 25.17
CA GLU A 881 -49.06 -9.49 24.87
C GLU A 881 -48.75 -9.77 23.40
N ALA A 882 -49.26 -8.91 22.50
CA ALA A 882 -48.92 -8.94 21.08
C ALA A 882 -47.51 -8.39 20.78
N GLY A 883 -46.79 -7.84 21.77
CA GLY A 883 -45.44 -7.29 21.61
C GLY A 883 -45.38 -5.94 20.87
N MET A 884 -46.50 -5.23 20.72
CA MET A 884 -46.60 -4.02 19.89
C MET A 884 -46.47 -2.69 20.66
N LEU A 885 -46.24 -2.71 21.97
CA LEU A 885 -46.10 -1.51 22.78
C LEU A 885 -44.64 -1.05 22.88
N GLN A 886 -44.33 0.16 22.39
CA GLN A 886 -42.98 0.75 22.39
C GLN A 886 -42.80 1.75 23.56
N ILE A 887 -41.59 1.83 24.13
CA ILE A 887 -41.22 2.73 25.23
C ILE A 887 -40.53 3.98 24.66
N GLU A 888 -41.02 5.17 25.03
CA GLU A 888 -40.51 6.46 24.55
C GLU A 888 -39.71 7.18 25.66
N SER A 889 -38.38 7.13 25.61
CA SER A 889 -37.52 7.75 26.63
C SER A 889 -37.35 9.27 26.44
N ALA A 890 -37.70 10.06 27.46
CA ALA A 890 -37.55 11.52 27.47
C ALA A 890 -37.00 12.06 28.82
N PRO A 891 -36.36 13.26 28.85
CA PRO A 891 -35.92 13.89 30.09
C PRO A 891 -37.09 14.18 31.03
N THR A 892 -37.14 13.48 32.17
CA THR A 892 -38.24 13.53 33.15
C THR A 892 -37.72 13.98 34.51
N ASP A 893 -38.38 14.97 35.11
CA ASP A 893 -38.11 15.39 36.49
C ASP A 893 -38.83 14.46 37.47
N LEU A 894 -38.05 13.68 38.21
CA LEU A 894 -38.58 12.65 39.10
C LEU A 894 -39.31 13.24 40.29
N ARG A 895 -38.85 14.38 40.81
CA ARG A 895 -39.50 15.03 41.96
C ARG A 895 -40.84 15.61 41.52
N ALA A 896 -40.87 16.28 40.37
CA ALA A 896 -42.12 16.81 39.82
C ALA A 896 -43.13 15.70 39.50
N LEU A 897 -42.69 14.58 38.92
CA LEU A 897 -43.57 13.46 38.58
C LEU A 897 -44.18 12.82 39.83
N VAL A 898 -43.38 12.56 40.88
CA VAL A 898 -43.92 11.98 42.12
C VAL A 898 -44.82 12.96 42.86
N GLU A 899 -44.50 14.26 42.79
CA GLU A 899 -45.35 15.31 43.36
C GLU A 899 -46.68 15.47 42.59
N GLU A 900 -46.67 15.27 41.27
CA GLU A 900 -47.88 15.19 40.44
C GLU A 900 -48.76 13.99 40.84
N VAL A 901 -48.15 12.82 41.06
CA VAL A 901 -48.88 11.67 41.62
C VAL A 901 -49.41 11.98 43.02
N ARG A 902 -48.65 12.72 43.84
CA ARG A 902 -49.09 13.17 45.16
C ARG A 902 -50.33 14.05 45.07
N SER A 903 -50.32 15.04 44.16
CA SER A 903 -51.41 16.00 44.02
C SER A 903 -52.70 15.32 43.55
N LEU A 904 -52.61 14.42 42.57
CA LEU A 904 -53.75 13.68 42.02
C LEU A 904 -54.45 12.83 43.09
N GLU A 905 -53.69 12.12 43.93
CA GLU A 905 -54.27 11.17 44.90
C GLU A 905 -54.44 11.75 46.31
N SER A 906 -53.97 12.99 46.55
CA SER A 906 -54.10 13.67 47.85
C SER A 906 -55.56 13.82 48.29
N ALA A 907 -56.47 14.12 47.34
CA ALA A 907 -57.89 14.26 47.63
C ALA A 907 -58.52 12.95 48.12
N LEU A 908 -58.14 11.82 47.50
CA LEU A 908 -58.64 10.50 47.88
C LEU A 908 -58.09 10.06 49.25
N ALA A 909 -56.80 10.31 49.51
CA ALA A 909 -56.18 10.03 50.79
C ALA A 909 -56.82 10.84 51.93
N LEU A 910 -57.11 12.12 51.69
CA LEU A 910 -57.73 13.02 52.67
C LEU A 910 -59.20 12.65 52.92
N ALA A 911 -59.95 12.28 51.87
CA ALA A 911 -61.32 11.77 51.98
C ALA A 911 -61.40 10.47 52.81
N ARG A 912 -60.32 9.68 52.82
CA ARG A 912 -60.21 8.44 53.62
C ARG A 912 -59.47 8.62 54.94
N ALA A 913 -59.06 9.84 55.29
CA ALA A 913 -58.27 10.15 56.49
C ALA A 913 -56.94 9.37 56.61
N ILE A 914 -56.31 9.00 55.50
CA ILE A 914 -55.01 8.31 55.44
C ILE A 914 -53.91 9.35 55.26
N LYS A 915 -52.83 9.27 56.05
CA LYS A 915 -51.70 10.18 55.92
C LYS A 915 -50.87 9.81 54.68
N PHE A 916 -50.88 10.64 53.65
CA PHE A 916 -50.09 10.41 52.44
C PHE A 916 -48.80 11.21 52.46
N VAL A 917 -47.66 10.50 52.42
CA VAL A 917 -46.32 11.09 52.56
C VAL A 917 -45.48 10.81 51.32
N VAL A 918 -44.75 11.82 50.84
CA VAL A 918 -43.75 11.64 49.79
C VAL A 918 -42.39 12.05 50.34
N GLU A 919 -41.41 11.17 50.19
CA GLU A 919 -40.05 11.38 50.64
C GLU A 919 -39.06 11.06 49.52
N VAL A 920 -38.27 12.05 49.09
CA VAL A 920 -37.29 11.87 48.00
C VAL A 920 -35.92 12.23 48.56
N ALA A 921 -35.03 11.23 48.62
CA ALA A 921 -33.69 11.38 49.19
C ALA A 921 -32.84 12.39 48.39
N ILE A 922 -32.01 13.16 49.09
CA ILE A 922 -31.19 14.26 48.50
C ILE A 922 -30.22 13.76 47.42
N ASN A 923 -29.79 12.50 47.49
CA ASN A 923 -28.85 11.90 46.56
C ASN A 923 -29.50 11.33 45.27
N VAL A 924 -30.82 11.49 45.09
CA VAL A 924 -31.53 11.07 43.87
C VAL A 924 -31.39 12.16 42.79
N PRO A 925 -31.02 11.80 41.54
CA PRO A 925 -30.93 12.76 40.45
C PRO A 925 -32.29 13.38 40.12
N ILE A 926 -32.33 14.72 40.00
CA ILE A 926 -33.58 15.47 39.78
C ILE A 926 -34.20 15.13 38.42
N ARG A 927 -33.39 15.07 37.36
CA ARG A 927 -33.81 14.69 36.01
C ARG A 927 -33.10 13.44 35.53
N VAL A 928 -33.87 12.53 34.94
CA VAL A 928 -33.40 11.27 34.34
C VAL A 928 -34.05 11.06 32.97
N ASN A 929 -33.43 10.25 32.10
CA ASN A 929 -34.02 9.91 30.81
C ASN A 929 -34.89 8.65 30.93
N THR A 930 -36.22 8.77 30.79
CA THR A 930 -37.16 7.65 30.92
C THR A 930 -38.52 7.98 30.30
N ASP A 931 -39.40 7.00 30.09
CA ASP A 931 -40.80 7.26 29.70
C ASP A 931 -41.60 7.70 30.94
N GLY A 932 -41.62 9.01 31.18
CA GLY A 932 -42.32 9.61 32.32
C GLY A 932 -43.82 9.27 32.35
N ARG A 933 -44.47 9.05 31.19
CA ARG A 933 -45.90 8.73 31.15
C ARG A 933 -46.15 7.31 31.67
N ARG A 934 -45.34 6.33 31.24
CA ARG A 934 -45.43 4.94 31.70
C ARG A 934 -45.00 4.80 33.16
N LEU A 935 -43.96 5.53 33.58
CA LEU A 935 -43.56 5.56 34.98
C LEU A 935 -44.65 6.15 35.89
N ARG A 936 -45.32 7.23 35.47
CA ARG A 936 -46.46 7.79 36.20
C ARG A 936 -47.63 6.81 36.27
N GLN A 937 -47.92 6.07 35.21
CA GLN A 937 -48.96 5.03 35.19
C GLN A 937 -48.65 3.92 36.21
N ILE A 938 -47.39 3.47 36.27
CA ILE A 938 -46.93 2.49 37.27
C ILE A 938 -47.16 3.01 38.69
N LEU A 939 -46.72 4.24 38.99
CA LEU A 939 -46.84 4.81 40.33
C LEU A 939 -48.29 5.06 40.74
N LEU A 940 -49.13 5.60 39.85
CA LEU A 940 -50.57 5.79 40.12
C LEU A 940 -51.25 4.47 40.44
N ASN A 941 -50.97 3.40 39.67
CA ASN A 941 -51.54 2.08 39.92
C ASN A 941 -51.11 1.50 41.28
N LEU A 942 -49.85 1.69 41.68
CA LEU A 942 -49.36 1.21 42.98
C LEU A 942 -49.93 2.02 44.15
N VAL A 943 -49.99 3.36 44.01
CA VAL A 943 -50.50 4.28 45.03
C VAL A 943 -52.00 4.12 45.24
N THR A 944 -52.78 4.05 44.17
CA THR A 944 -54.23 3.83 44.27
C THR A 944 -54.55 2.48 44.93
N ASN A 945 -53.77 1.43 44.64
CA ASN A 945 -53.89 0.17 45.36
C ASN A 945 -53.54 0.30 46.85
N ALA A 946 -52.43 0.96 47.18
CA ALA A 946 -52.04 1.21 48.58
C ALA A 946 -53.11 1.99 49.37
N LEU A 947 -53.67 3.07 48.80
CA LEU A 947 -54.75 3.86 49.39
C LEU A 947 -56.08 3.11 49.47
N LYS A 948 -56.31 2.18 48.53
CA LYS A 948 -57.51 1.34 48.53
C LYS A 948 -57.53 0.38 49.72
N PHE A 949 -56.40 -0.25 50.04
CA PHE A 949 -56.29 -1.30 51.06
C PHE A 949 -55.83 -0.83 52.44
N THR A 950 -55.37 0.42 52.56
CA THR A 950 -55.13 1.04 53.85
C THR A 950 -56.42 1.69 54.34
N GLU A 951 -57.00 1.19 55.44
CA GLU A 951 -58.19 1.84 56.02
C GLU A 951 -57.82 3.00 56.93
N GLN A 952 -56.79 2.82 57.76
CA GLN A 952 -56.21 3.84 58.64
C GLN A 952 -54.70 3.71 58.67
N GLY A 953 -53.97 4.82 58.80
CA GLY A 953 -52.51 4.82 58.88
C GLY A 953 -51.86 5.72 57.82
N ARG A 954 -50.76 5.26 57.22
CA ARG A 954 -50.04 6.04 56.21
C ARG A 954 -49.72 5.23 54.95
N VAL A 955 -49.79 5.91 53.82
CA VAL A 955 -49.18 5.47 52.56
C VAL A 955 -48.02 6.41 52.28
N GLN A 956 -46.88 5.86 51.89
CA GLN A 956 -45.66 6.59 51.64
C GLN A 956 -45.09 6.22 50.27
N ILE A 957 -44.75 7.22 49.47
CA ILE A 957 -43.83 7.04 48.34
C ILE A 957 -42.45 7.47 48.81
N SER A 958 -41.48 6.58 48.74
CA SER A 958 -40.08 6.92 48.91
C SER A 958 -39.30 6.70 47.62
N VAL A 959 -38.45 7.67 47.28
CA VAL A 959 -37.51 7.55 46.16
C VAL A 959 -36.11 7.70 46.70
N SER A 960 -35.28 6.69 46.45
CA SER A 960 -33.91 6.63 46.93
C SER A 960 -32.97 6.04 45.88
N ARG A 961 -31.67 6.23 46.08
CA ARG A 961 -30.64 5.62 45.25
C ARG A 961 -30.19 4.29 45.86
N GLY A 962 -30.29 3.23 45.07
CA GLY A 962 -29.94 1.86 45.45
C GLY A 962 -28.52 1.45 45.01
N PRO A 963 -28.18 0.15 45.15
CA PRO A 963 -26.91 -0.41 44.67
C PRO A 963 -26.71 -0.16 43.18
N GLU A 964 -25.45 0.00 42.74
CA GLU A 964 -25.09 0.26 41.33
C GLU A 964 -25.74 1.53 40.74
N ASP A 965 -25.98 2.54 41.57
CA ASP A 965 -26.49 3.86 41.16
C ASP A 965 -27.94 3.88 40.61
N ARG A 966 -28.65 2.74 40.68
CA ARG A 966 -30.06 2.58 40.26
C ARG A 966 -31.03 3.35 41.16
N VAL A 967 -32.15 3.81 40.59
CA VAL A 967 -33.18 4.54 41.33
C VAL A 967 -34.28 3.58 41.76
N ILE A 968 -34.63 3.60 43.05
CA ILE A 968 -35.66 2.76 43.64
C ILE A 968 -36.86 3.64 43.99
N PHE A 969 -38.02 3.31 43.41
CA PHE A 969 -39.32 3.86 43.80
C PHE A 969 -40.04 2.83 44.68
N ALA A 970 -40.20 3.15 45.96
CA ALA A 970 -40.87 2.30 46.91
C ALA A 970 -42.21 2.92 47.35
N VAL A 971 -43.31 2.24 47.06
CA VAL A 971 -44.65 2.60 47.57
C VAL A 971 -44.96 1.67 48.74
N SER A 972 -45.02 2.25 49.94
CA SER A 972 -45.23 1.54 51.19
C SER A 972 -46.57 1.93 51.82
N ASP A 973 -47.30 0.95 52.31
CA ASP A 973 -48.53 1.14 53.06
C ASP A 973 -48.45 0.48 54.44
N THR A 974 -49.29 0.94 55.37
CA THR A 974 -49.48 0.32 56.70
C THR A 974 -50.79 -0.47 56.77
N GLY A 975 -51.25 -0.99 55.64
CA GLY A 975 -52.46 -1.80 55.54
C GLY A 975 -52.29 -3.22 56.08
N PRO A 976 -53.22 -4.15 55.79
CA PRO A 976 -53.25 -5.48 56.40
C PRO A 976 -52.07 -6.39 56.03
N GLY A 977 -51.21 -6.00 55.09
CA GLY A 977 -50.14 -6.85 54.56
C GLY A 977 -50.67 -8.12 53.85
N MET A 978 -49.77 -8.95 53.36
CA MET A 978 -50.09 -10.13 52.53
C MET A 978 -49.33 -11.36 53.02
N ASN A 979 -49.98 -12.53 52.96
CA ASN A 979 -49.35 -13.82 53.24
C ASN A 979 -48.65 -14.40 51.99
N ASP A 980 -47.85 -15.46 52.17
CA ASP A 980 -47.03 -16.04 51.10
C ASP A 980 -47.85 -16.53 49.89
N ASP A 981 -49.04 -17.10 50.13
CA ASP A 981 -49.96 -17.53 49.05
C ASP A 981 -50.49 -16.34 48.24
N GLN A 982 -50.81 -15.23 48.91
CA GLN A 982 -51.22 -13.99 48.25
C GLN A 982 -50.07 -13.36 47.45
N LEU A 983 -48.83 -13.40 47.97
CA LEU A 983 -47.65 -12.90 47.26
C LEU A 983 -47.36 -13.68 45.98
N GLN A 984 -47.55 -15.00 45.97
CA GLN A 984 -47.35 -15.84 44.77
C GLN A 984 -48.39 -15.57 43.67
N GLN A 985 -49.57 -15.04 44.01
CA GLN A 985 -50.66 -14.82 43.05
C GLN A 985 -50.82 -13.35 42.60
N LEU A 986 -49.98 -12.46 43.12
CA LEU A 986 -50.21 -11.02 43.05
C LEU A 986 -50.10 -10.40 41.64
N PHE A 987 -49.26 -11.00 40.78
CA PHE A 987 -49.08 -10.56 39.40
C PHE A 987 -49.87 -11.42 38.39
N VAL A 988 -50.75 -12.30 38.87
CA VAL A 988 -51.60 -13.15 38.01
C VAL A 988 -52.82 -12.35 37.55
N ARG A 989 -53.02 -12.28 36.22
CA ARG A 989 -54.08 -11.50 35.56
C ARG A 989 -55.48 -11.89 36.06
N PHE A 990 -56.34 -10.90 36.27
CA PHE A 990 -57.74 -11.02 36.70
C PHE A 990 -57.97 -11.69 38.07
N ARG A 991 -56.90 -12.07 38.80
CA ARG A 991 -57.05 -12.60 40.15
C ARG A 991 -57.03 -11.47 41.17
N GLN A 992 -58.12 -11.40 41.92
CA GLN A 992 -58.20 -10.58 43.13
C GLN A 992 -57.98 -11.52 44.32
N THR A 993 -56.88 -11.31 45.05
CA THR A 993 -56.45 -12.16 46.16
C THR A 993 -57.14 -11.74 47.46
N GLY A 994 -58.46 -12.01 47.56
CA GLY A 994 -59.21 -11.85 48.82
C GLY A 994 -60.72 -11.73 48.62
N SER A 995 -61.47 -12.70 49.16
CA SER A 995 -62.93 -12.79 49.12
C SER A 995 -63.56 -12.06 50.31
N GLY A 996 -63.90 -10.80 50.11
CA GLY A 996 -64.69 -9.95 51.02
C GLY A 996 -65.19 -8.71 50.28
N GLU A 997 -66.33 -8.15 50.71
CA GLU A 997 -67.15 -7.14 49.99
C GLU A 997 -66.44 -5.84 49.54
N HIS A 998 -65.14 -5.68 49.82
CA HIS A 998 -64.34 -4.53 49.42
C HIS A 998 -63.43 -4.81 48.20
N ALA A 999 -63.65 -5.94 47.52
CA ALA A 999 -62.96 -6.35 46.29
C ALA A 999 -63.51 -5.59 45.05
N SER A 1000 -63.20 -4.30 44.92
CA SER A 1000 -63.59 -3.46 43.76
C SER A 1000 -62.37 -2.98 42.98
N GLY A 1001 -61.81 -3.78 42.09
CA GLY A 1001 -60.77 -3.36 41.14
C GLY A 1001 -60.40 -4.48 40.16
N SER A 1002 -60.12 -4.16 38.89
CA SER A 1002 -60.12 -5.12 37.76
C SER A 1002 -59.14 -6.31 37.86
N GLY A 1003 -58.22 -6.32 38.82
CA GLY A 1003 -57.17 -7.35 38.94
C GLY A 1003 -56.14 -7.31 37.80
N LEU A 1004 -56.19 -6.29 36.93
CA LEU A 1004 -55.28 -6.12 35.79
C LEU A 1004 -54.11 -5.18 36.09
N GLY A 1005 -54.34 -4.16 36.94
CA GLY A 1005 -53.38 -3.07 37.15
C GLY A 1005 -51.98 -3.52 37.57
N LEU A 1006 -51.86 -4.44 38.54
CA LEU A 1006 -50.56 -4.96 39.00
C LEU A 1006 -49.85 -5.82 37.95
N ALA A 1007 -50.60 -6.61 37.16
CA ALA A 1007 -50.03 -7.39 36.07
C ALA A 1007 -49.51 -6.49 34.93
N ILE A 1008 -50.23 -5.41 34.61
CA ILE A 1008 -49.78 -4.38 33.66
C ILE A 1008 -48.53 -3.68 34.21
N THR A 1009 -48.53 -3.29 35.48
CA THR A 1009 -47.39 -2.65 36.14
C THR A 1009 -46.13 -3.52 36.05
N ALA A 1010 -46.21 -4.82 36.36
CA ALA A 1010 -45.07 -5.71 36.27
C ALA A 1010 -44.48 -5.76 34.86
N ARG A 1011 -45.35 -5.84 33.84
CA ARG A 1011 -44.89 -5.92 32.44
C ARG A 1011 -44.34 -4.60 31.91
N LEU A 1012 -44.88 -3.46 32.37
CA LEU A 1012 -44.32 -2.14 32.04
C LEU A 1012 -42.96 -1.90 32.71
N VAL A 1013 -42.76 -2.38 33.95
CA VAL A 1013 -41.46 -2.32 34.63
C VAL A 1013 -40.41 -3.14 33.90
N GLU A 1014 -40.76 -4.35 33.44
CA GLU A 1014 -39.86 -5.16 32.60
C GLU A 1014 -39.49 -4.45 31.29
N LEU A 1015 -40.46 -3.79 30.62
CA LEU A 1015 -40.20 -3.04 29.38
C LEU A 1015 -39.32 -1.80 29.61
N LEU A 1016 -39.41 -1.18 30.80
CA LEU A 1016 -38.50 -0.10 31.22
C LEU A 1016 -37.11 -0.61 31.66
N GLY A 1017 -36.85 -1.92 31.51
CA GLY A 1017 -35.57 -2.54 31.84
C GLY A 1017 -35.30 -2.69 33.34
N GLY A 1018 -36.33 -2.58 34.18
CA GLY A 1018 -36.21 -2.70 35.62
C GLY A 1018 -36.88 -3.92 36.22
N THR A 1019 -36.89 -3.98 37.56
CA THR A 1019 -37.51 -5.07 38.31
C THR A 1019 -38.46 -4.51 39.37
N ILE A 1020 -39.59 -5.18 39.57
CA ILE A 1020 -40.51 -4.91 40.68
C ILE A 1020 -40.40 -6.03 41.70
N SER A 1021 -40.27 -5.66 42.96
CA SER A 1021 -40.26 -6.58 44.10
C SER A 1021 -41.27 -6.11 45.14
N VAL A 1022 -41.80 -7.05 45.92
CA VAL A 1022 -42.72 -6.74 47.00
C VAL A 1022 -42.23 -7.40 48.27
N SER A 1023 -42.23 -6.64 49.36
CA SER A 1023 -42.02 -7.12 50.72
C SER A 1023 -43.27 -6.79 51.51
N SER A 1024 -43.93 -7.79 52.07
CA SER A 1024 -45.14 -7.60 52.86
C SER A 1024 -45.17 -8.57 54.02
N ARG A 1025 -45.69 -8.13 55.17
CA ARG A 1025 -45.96 -8.98 56.32
C ARG A 1025 -47.38 -8.73 56.81
N LEU A 1026 -48.13 -9.82 57.01
CA LEU A 1026 -49.51 -9.76 57.49
C LEU A 1026 -49.60 -8.94 58.79
N GLY A 1027 -50.51 -7.97 58.83
CA GLY A 1027 -50.76 -7.03 59.92
C GLY A 1027 -49.83 -5.80 59.99
N VAL A 1028 -48.78 -5.72 59.17
CA VAL A 1028 -47.79 -4.62 59.22
C VAL A 1028 -47.91 -3.65 58.03
N GLY A 1029 -48.21 -4.19 56.85
CA GLY A 1029 -48.28 -3.43 55.60
C GLY A 1029 -47.42 -4.00 54.49
N SER A 1030 -47.49 -3.39 53.31
CA SER A 1030 -46.77 -3.83 52.12
C SER A 1030 -45.90 -2.72 51.53
N THR A 1031 -44.72 -3.09 51.06
CA THR A 1031 -43.84 -2.21 50.29
C THR A 1031 -43.57 -2.81 48.93
N PHE A 1032 -44.00 -2.11 47.88
CA PHE A 1032 -43.66 -2.39 46.49
C PHE A 1032 -42.47 -1.54 46.07
N SER A 1033 -41.36 -2.18 45.74
CA SER A 1033 -40.12 -1.52 45.31
C SER A 1033 -39.84 -1.80 43.84
N VAL A 1034 -39.93 -0.76 43.03
CA VAL A 1034 -39.58 -0.75 41.61
C VAL A 1034 -38.17 -0.18 41.47
N MET A 1035 -37.24 -0.99 40.95
CA MET A 1035 -35.84 -0.60 40.74
C MET A 1035 -35.58 -0.43 39.24
N LEU A 1036 -35.23 0.79 38.84
CA LEU A 1036 -34.97 1.17 37.46
C LEU A 1036 -33.54 1.70 37.32
N ASP A 1037 -32.88 1.37 36.21
CA ASP A 1037 -31.58 1.96 35.85
C ASP A 1037 -31.81 3.30 35.15
N LEU A 1038 -31.67 4.40 35.91
CA LEU A 1038 -32.04 5.75 35.46
C LEU A 1038 -30.83 6.68 35.54
N PRO A 1039 -30.08 6.87 34.44
CA PRO A 1039 -28.89 7.72 34.44
C PRO A 1039 -29.24 9.20 34.64
N ALA A 1040 -28.47 9.88 35.49
CA ALA A 1040 -28.67 11.28 35.89
C ALA A 1040 -28.32 12.27 34.76
N LEU A 1041 -29.18 13.26 34.51
CA LEU A 1041 -28.95 14.36 33.58
C LEU A 1041 -28.62 15.66 34.34
N ALA A 1042 -27.40 16.19 34.19
CA ALA A 1042 -26.97 17.45 34.81
C ALA A 1042 -27.24 18.66 33.91
N VAL A 1043 -28.39 19.33 34.06
CA VAL A 1043 -28.72 20.60 33.35
C VAL A 1043 -29.53 21.53 34.29
N PRO A 1044 -29.28 22.86 34.34
CA PRO A 1044 -29.97 23.80 35.24
C PRO A 1044 -31.44 24.05 34.85
N LEU A 1045 -32.29 24.29 35.87
CA LEU A 1045 -33.74 24.53 35.77
C LEU A 1045 -34.11 25.80 34.97
N PRO A 1046 -34.94 25.70 33.92
CA PRO A 1046 -35.67 26.84 33.35
C PRO A 1046 -37.11 26.92 33.89
N GLU A 1047 -37.60 28.16 33.94
CA GLU A 1047 -38.72 28.70 34.73
C GLU A 1047 -40.12 28.11 34.50
N LEU A 1048 -40.88 28.02 35.59
CA LEU A 1048 -42.32 27.78 35.64
C LEU A 1048 -43.08 28.85 34.83
N ARG A 1049 -43.82 28.42 33.80
CA ARG A 1049 -44.91 29.22 33.21
C ARG A 1049 -46.25 28.65 33.65
N ALA A 1050 -47.01 29.52 34.31
CA ALA A 1050 -48.34 29.27 34.84
C ALA A 1050 -49.36 28.94 33.74
N ALA A 1051 -50.31 28.07 34.07
CA ALA A 1051 -51.46 27.73 33.25
C ALA A 1051 -52.36 28.97 33.04
N PRO A 1052 -52.73 29.33 31.80
CA PRO A 1052 -53.76 30.34 31.57
C PRO A 1052 -55.17 29.75 31.64
N GLU A 1053 -56.04 30.55 32.27
CA GLU A 1053 -57.44 30.34 32.58
C GLU A 1053 -58.37 30.26 31.35
N GLN A 1054 -59.49 29.56 31.53
CA GLN A 1054 -60.62 29.51 30.61
C GLN A 1054 -61.46 30.80 30.69
N THR A 1055 -61.78 31.43 29.56
CA THR A 1055 -63.01 32.25 29.44
C THR A 1055 -63.51 32.29 27.98
N ASP A 1056 -64.81 31.99 27.82
CA ASP A 1056 -65.81 32.33 26.77
C ASP A 1056 -65.50 32.24 25.26
N GLN A 1057 -66.46 32.20 24.33
CA GLN A 1057 -67.67 31.37 24.08
C GLN A 1057 -67.95 31.61 22.57
N GLN A 1058 -68.24 30.56 21.78
CA GLN A 1058 -68.56 30.56 20.32
C GLN A 1058 -67.50 31.09 19.32
N PRO A 1059 -66.45 30.30 19.02
CA PRO A 1059 -65.35 30.73 18.15
C PRO A 1059 -65.67 30.86 16.65
N LEU A 1060 -66.73 30.25 16.13
CA LEU A 1060 -66.99 30.13 14.68
C LEU A 1060 -68.09 31.08 14.16
N GLN A 1061 -68.40 32.14 14.92
CA GLN A 1061 -69.53 33.01 14.63
C GLN A 1061 -69.46 33.65 13.23
N GLY A 1062 -70.47 33.40 12.40
CA GLY A 1062 -70.61 34.00 11.06
C GLY A 1062 -69.82 33.32 9.94
N ILE A 1063 -69.23 32.15 10.18
CA ILE A 1063 -68.52 31.37 9.15
C ILE A 1063 -69.51 30.41 8.46
N GLU A 1064 -69.53 30.43 7.13
CA GLU A 1064 -70.22 29.41 6.33
C GLU A 1064 -69.30 28.22 6.06
N LEU A 1065 -69.75 27.03 6.47
CA LEU A 1065 -69.02 25.77 6.49
C LEU A 1065 -69.76 24.71 5.69
N LEU A 1066 -69.04 23.95 4.88
CA LEU A 1066 -69.55 22.73 4.25
C LEU A 1066 -69.06 21.50 5.03
N LEU A 1067 -69.99 20.74 5.61
CA LEU A 1067 -69.73 19.48 6.31
C LEU A 1067 -70.07 18.32 5.38
N VAL A 1068 -69.11 17.45 5.09
CA VAL A 1068 -69.34 16.24 4.29
C VAL A 1068 -69.07 15.03 5.14
N GLU A 1069 -70.14 14.31 5.49
CA GLU A 1069 -70.15 13.17 6.40
C GLU A 1069 -71.26 12.23 5.94
N ASP A 1070 -70.98 10.94 5.75
CA ASP A 1070 -71.97 9.98 5.23
C ASP A 1070 -72.90 9.43 6.32
N ASP A 1071 -72.39 9.26 7.55
CA ASP A 1071 -73.19 8.82 8.70
C ASP A 1071 -74.17 9.90 9.18
N ALA A 1072 -75.48 9.61 9.07
CA ALA A 1072 -76.53 10.56 9.39
C ALA A 1072 -76.55 11.04 10.86
N PRO A 1073 -76.52 10.16 11.89
CA PRO A 1073 -76.45 10.59 13.29
C PRO A 1073 -75.20 11.41 13.63
N ILE A 1074 -74.02 11.02 13.13
CA ILE A 1074 -72.77 11.76 13.38
C ILE A 1074 -72.82 13.13 12.69
N ARG A 1075 -73.29 13.18 11.44
CA ARG A 1075 -73.52 14.43 10.71
C ARG A 1075 -74.48 15.35 11.47
N GLU A 1076 -75.54 14.81 12.06
CA GLU A 1076 -76.50 15.58 12.85
C GLU A 1076 -75.89 16.14 14.15
N VAL A 1077 -75.15 15.32 14.91
CA VAL A 1077 -74.46 15.77 16.13
C VAL A 1077 -73.40 16.82 15.81
N MET A 1078 -72.57 16.59 14.79
CA MET A 1078 -71.52 17.53 14.39
C MET A 1078 -72.11 18.84 13.87
N SER A 1079 -73.19 18.79 13.10
CA SER A 1079 -73.90 20.01 12.64
C SER A 1079 -74.42 20.82 13.83
N HIS A 1080 -75.02 20.18 14.84
CA HIS A 1080 -75.49 20.87 16.04
C HIS A 1080 -74.36 21.44 16.89
N LEU A 1081 -73.25 20.70 17.06
CA LEU A 1081 -72.09 21.20 17.81
C LEU A 1081 -71.41 22.37 17.10
N LEU A 1082 -71.30 22.34 15.77
CA LEU A 1082 -70.73 23.44 14.97
C LEU A 1082 -71.66 24.65 14.96
N HIS A 1083 -72.98 24.46 14.87
CA HIS A 1083 -73.96 25.53 15.06
C HIS A 1083 -73.88 26.13 16.48
N ALA A 1084 -73.74 25.31 17.52
CA ALA A 1084 -73.57 25.77 18.90
C ALA A 1084 -72.27 26.57 19.12
N LEU A 1085 -71.27 26.40 18.24
CA LEU A 1085 -70.03 27.19 18.21
C LEU A 1085 -70.13 28.45 17.33
N GLY A 1086 -71.25 28.67 16.63
CA GLY A 1086 -71.57 29.89 15.88
C GLY A 1086 -71.51 29.79 14.34
N ALA A 1087 -71.16 28.64 13.78
CA ALA A 1087 -71.06 28.44 12.33
C ALA A 1087 -72.44 28.32 11.66
N HIS A 1088 -72.53 28.66 10.37
CA HIS A 1088 -73.61 28.25 9.48
C HIS A 1088 -73.14 27.04 8.69
N VAL A 1089 -73.85 25.91 8.81
CA VAL A 1089 -73.39 24.61 8.31
C VAL A 1089 -74.31 24.11 7.21
N ASP A 1090 -73.77 24.02 6.00
CA ASP A 1090 -74.38 23.25 4.91
C ASP A 1090 -73.81 21.82 4.96
N ALA A 1091 -74.68 20.81 5.00
CA ALA A 1091 -74.29 19.43 5.25
C ALA A 1091 -74.62 18.53 4.06
N ALA A 1092 -73.60 17.85 3.51
CA ALA A 1092 -73.74 16.92 2.39
C ALA A 1092 -73.43 15.47 2.83
N PRO A 1093 -74.19 14.48 2.37
CA PRO A 1093 -74.02 13.08 2.73
C PRO A 1093 -72.94 12.35 1.93
N HIS A 1094 -72.48 12.87 0.78
CA HIS A 1094 -71.43 12.24 -0.01
C HIS A 1094 -70.76 13.24 -0.97
N GLY A 1095 -69.59 12.87 -1.52
CA GLY A 1095 -68.74 13.78 -2.28
C GLY A 1095 -69.37 14.37 -3.56
N LEU A 1096 -70.21 13.61 -4.28
CA LEU A 1096 -70.92 14.13 -5.46
C LEU A 1096 -71.93 15.25 -5.11
N ASP A 1097 -72.61 15.13 -3.97
CA ASP A 1097 -73.56 16.15 -3.51
C ASP A 1097 -72.79 17.37 -2.98
N ALA A 1098 -71.66 17.14 -2.29
CA ALA A 1098 -70.75 18.20 -1.89
C ALA A 1098 -70.22 19.02 -3.08
N LEU A 1099 -69.86 18.38 -4.20
CA LEU A 1099 -69.43 19.08 -5.43
C LEU A 1099 -70.56 19.91 -6.06
N ALA A 1100 -71.81 19.50 -5.92
CA ALA A 1100 -72.97 20.24 -6.43
C ALA A 1100 -73.35 21.43 -5.53
N GLN A 1101 -73.19 21.29 -4.20
CA GLN A 1101 -73.55 22.32 -3.21
C GLN A 1101 -72.43 23.34 -2.97
N PHE A 1102 -71.17 22.97 -3.20
CA PHE A 1102 -70.04 23.85 -2.95
C PHE A 1102 -70.08 25.10 -3.83
N ARG A 1103 -70.11 26.25 -3.16
CA ARG A 1103 -70.06 27.58 -3.78
C ARG A 1103 -68.73 28.27 -3.43
N PRO A 1104 -67.81 28.42 -4.40
CA PRO A 1104 -66.54 29.13 -4.21
C PRO A 1104 -66.74 30.53 -3.65
N GLY A 1105 -65.96 30.90 -2.62
CA GLY A 1105 -66.01 32.23 -1.97
C GLY A 1105 -67.08 32.40 -0.89
N GLN A 1106 -68.14 31.57 -0.89
CA GLN A 1106 -69.17 31.57 0.15
C GLN A 1106 -68.78 30.63 1.30
N HIS A 1107 -68.47 29.38 0.99
CA HIS A 1107 -67.99 28.40 1.96
C HIS A 1107 -66.51 28.65 2.24
N ARG A 1108 -66.18 29.11 3.46
CA ARG A 1108 -64.81 29.45 3.86
C ARG A 1108 -64.12 28.33 4.64
N LEU A 1109 -64.87 27.37 5.15
CA LEU A 1109 -64.38 26.23 5.93
C LEU A 1109 -65.01 24.92 5.42
N LEU A 1110 -64.17 23.93 5.13
CA LEU A 1110 -64.59 22.59 4.71
C LEU A 1110 -64.25 21.60 5.82
N VAL A 1111 -65.24 20.84 6.28
CA VAL A 1111 -65.03 19.73 7.22
C VAL A 1111 -65.41 18.46 6.47
N LEU A 1112 -64.42 17.66 6.13
CA LEU A 1112 -64.59 16.50 5.26
C LEU A 1112 -64.23 15.23 6.02
N ASP A 1113 -65.15 14.26 6.02
CA ASP A 1113 -64.79 12.89 6.34
C ASP A 1113 -63.85 12.36 5.23
N LEU A 1114 -62.81 11.63 5.64
CA LEU A 1114 -61.92 10.93 4.71
C LEU A 1114 -62.60 9.69 4.12
N ASP A 1115 -63.52 9.08 4.85
CA ASP A 1115 -64.17 7.81 4.55
C ASP A 1115 -65.50 7.99 3.81
N LEU A 1116 -65.50 8.74 2.71
CA LEU A 1116 -66.71 9.01 1.93
C LEU A 1116 -66.96 7.94 0.86
N PRO A 1117 -68.23 7.56 0.62
CA PRO A 1117 -68.57 6.58 -0.41
C PRO A 1117 -68.33 7.15 -1.82
N GLY A 1118 -67.65 6.37 -2.65
CA GLY A 1118 -67.39 6.66 -4.06
C GLY A 1118 -66.15 7.51 -4.33
N ILE A 1119 -65.97 8.62 -3.61
CA ILE A 1119 -64.75 9.45 -3.68
C ILE A 1119 -64.26 9.75 -2.27
N ASP A 1120 -62.98 9.46 -1.99
CA ASP A 1120 -62.42 9.70 -0.67
C ASP A 1120 -62.24 11.21 -0.38
N GLY A 1121 -62.21 11.58 0.91
CA GLY A 1121 -62.17 12.99 1.30
C GLY A 1121 -60.93 13.74 0.82
N ILE A 1122 -59.80 13.04 0.63
CA ILE A 1122 -58.56 13.62 0.10
C ILE A 1122 -58.72 14.00 -1.37
N SER A 1123 -59.23 13.09 -2.19
CA SER A 1123 -59.47 13.34 -3.61
C SER A 1123 -60.57 14.39 -3.81
N LEU A 1124 -61.60 14.37 -2.94
CA LEU A 1124 -62.68 15.36 -2.96
C LEU A 1124 -62.15 16.79 -2.72
N LEU A 1125 -61.25 16.99 -1.73
CA LEU A 1125 -60.66 18.31 -1.49
C LEU A 1125 -59.92 18.83 -2.72
N GLY A 1126 -59.18 17.96 -3.41
CA GLY A 1126 -58.48 18.31 -4.64
C GLY A 1126 -59.43 18.80 -5.73
N LEU A 1127 -60.56 18.13 -5.94
CA LEU A 1127 -61.58 18.53 -6.91
C LEU A 1127 -62.27 19.86 -6.53
N LEU A 1128 -62.60 20.05 -5.25
CA LEU A 1128 -63.24 21.27 -4.77
C LEU A 1128 -62.33 22.50 -4.92
N ARG A 1129 -61.02 22.35 -4.71
CA ARG A 1129 -60.04 23.44 -4.88
C ARG A 1129 -59.69 23.74 -6.33
N ALA A 1130 -59.70 22.73 -7.21
CA ALA A 1130 -59.36 22.93 -8.63
C ALA A 1130 -60.33 23.89 -9.37
N GLY A 1131 -61.50 24.20 -8.80
CA GLY A 1131 -62.50 25.10 -9.37
C GLY A 1131 -62.72 26.44 -8.66
N ALA A 1132 -61.84 26.86 -7.71
CA ALA A 1132 -62.06 28.05 -6.88
C ALA A 1132 -60.79 28.92 -6.69
N ASP A 1133 -60.85 30.21 -7.05
CA ASP A 1133 -59.75 31.19 -6.94
C ASP A 1133 -59.64 31.88 -5.55
N GLY A 1134 -59.91 31.18 -4.44
CA GLY A 1134 -59.83 31.75 -3.08
C GLY A 1134 -59.46 30.75 -1.98
N GLU A 1135 -58.72 31.20 -0.95
CA GLU A 1135 -58.22 30.36 0.15
C GLU A 1135 -59.36 29.83 1.04
N CYS A 1136 -59.71 28.55 0.86
CA CYS A 1136 -60.67 27.84 1.71
C CYS A 1136 -59.95 26.89 2.68
N PHE A 1137 -60.25 26.97 3.98
CA PHE A 1137 -59.61 26.18 5.03
C PHE A 1137 -60.26 24.80 5.12
N ALA A 1138 -59.48 23.72 5.12
CA ALA A 1138 -60.01 22.36 5.11
C ALA A 1138 -59.56 21.55 6.34
N VAL A 1139 -60.50 20.86 6.97
CA VAL A 1139 -60.30 20.00 8.14
C VAL A 1139 -60.67 18.57 7.76
N ALA A 1140 -59.73 17.65 7.95
CA ALA A 1140 -59.95 16.22 7.77
C ALA A 1140 -60.51 15.63 9.06
N VAL A 1141 -61.59 14.87 8.95
CA VAL A 1141 -62.17 14.11 10.05
C VAL A 1141 -62.11 12.65 9.70
N THR A 1142 -61.71 11.79 10.63
CA THR A 1142 -61.68 10.35 10.38
C THR A 1142 -61.79 9.53 11.66
N ALA A 1143 -62.34 8.32 11.55
CA ALA A 1143 -62.25 7.30 12.58
C ALA A 1143 -60.94 6.48 12.51
N ARG A 1144 -60.18 6.58 11.40
CA ARG A 1144 -58.98 5.78 11.17
C ARG A 1144 -57.85 6.15 12.12
N SER A 1145 -57.19 5.13 12.68
CA SER A 1145 -56.12 5.29 13.68
C SER A 1145 -54.70 5.14 13.12
N GLU A 1146 -54.53 5.03 11.81
CA GLU A 1146 -53.24 4.82 11.12
C GLU A 1146 -52.19 5.90 11.47
N VAL A 1147 -50.92 5.46 11.53
CA VAL A 1147 -49.79 6.26 12.06
C VAL A 1147 -49.39 7.40 11.12
N ASP A 1148 -49.44 7.19 9.80
CA ASP A 1148 -49.01 8.18 8.78
C ASP A 1148 -50.17 8.99 8.16
N LEU A 1149 -51.42 8.71 8.55
CA LEU A 1149 -52.58 9.29 7.89
C LEU A 1149 -52.69 10.81 8.10
N GLU A 1150 -52.32 11.30 9.29
CA GLU A 1150 -52.32 12.73 9.59
C GLU A 1150 -51.31 13.49 8.70
N GLN A 1151 -50.12 12.92 8.51
CA GLN A 1151 -49.10 13.51 7.64
C GLN A 1151 -49.57 13.52 6.18
N ARG A 1152 -50.23 12.45 5.71
CA ARG A 1152 -50.82 12.39 4.36
C ARG A 1152 -51.90 13.45 4.16
N CYS A 1153 -52.76 13.69 5.15
CA CYS A 1153 -53.79 14.72 5.06
C CYS A 1153 -53.19 16.14 5.00
N ARG A 1154 -52.16 16.43 5.81
CA ARG A 1154 -51.45 17.71 5.74
C ARG A 1154 -50.81 17.93 4.37
N ASN A 1155 -50.15 16.90 3.81
CA ASN A 1155 -49.54 16.97 2.48
C ASN A 1155 -50.59 17.19 1.36
N ALA A 1156 -51.81 16.70 1.53
CA ALA A 1156 -52.92 16.94 0.61
C ALA A 1156 -53.55 18.34 0.75
N GLY A 1157 -53.09 19.15 1.71
CA GLY A 1157 -53.54 20.53 1.88
C GLY A 1157 -54.67 20.72 2.89
N PHE A 1158 -54.97 19.72 3.73
CA PHE A 1158 -55.77 19.93 4.94
C PHE A 1158 -54.95 20.68 5.99
N ALA A 1159 -55.56 21.68 6.61
CA ALA A 1159 -54.92 22.52 7.60
C ALA A 1159 -55.04 21.95 9.02
N ALA A 1160 -56.06 21.14 9.30
CA ALA A 1160 -56.24 20.46 10.57
C ALA A 1160 -56.77 19.03 10.37
N PHE A 1161 -56.56 18.20 11.38
CA PHE A 1161 -56.92 16.79 11.39
C PHE A 1161 -57.56 16.43 12.74
N LEU A 1162 -58.73 15.81 12.71
CA LEU A 1162 -59.47 15.39 13.91
C LEU A 1162 -59.83 13.91 13.85
N ARG A 1163 -59.64 13.22 14.98
CA ARG A 1163 -60.01 11.82 15.15
C ARG A 1163 -61.37 11.70 15.85
N LYS A 1164 -62.22 10.80 15.36
CA LYS A 1164 -63.47 10.40 16.02
C LYS A 1164 -63.15 9.51 17.25
N PRO A 1165 -63.90 9.62 18.36
CA PRO A 1165 -65.12 10.38 18.51
C PRO A 1165 -64.89 11.87 18.85
N ILE A 1166 -65.66 12.74 18.21
CA ILE A 1166 -65.60 14.19 18.40
C ILE A 1166 -66.56 14.58 19.53
N THR A 1167 -66.02 15.00 20.67
CA THR A 1167 -66.81 15.58 21.77
C THR A 1167 -66.87 17.10 21.66
N ALA A 1168 -67.84 17.71 22.34
CA ALA A 1168 -67.99 19.17 22.36
C ALA A 1168 -66.71 19.89 22.82
N ALA A 1169 -65.99 19.35 23.81
CA ALA A 1169 -64.75 19.92 24.30
C ALA A 1169 -63.61 19.86 23.27
N VAL A 1170 -63.47 18.73 22.56
CA VAL A 1170 -62.43 18.53 21.53
C VAL A 1170 -62.69 19.44 20.33
N LEU A 1171 -63.94 19.50 19.86
CA LEU A 1171 -64.32 20.35 18.75
C LEU A 1171 -64.19 21.84 19.09
N ALA A 1172 -64.60 22.26 20.29
CA ALA A 1172 -64.46 23.64 20.74
C ALA A 1172 -62.99 24.06 20.88
N ALA A 1173 -62.12 23.17 21.36
CA ALA A 1173 -60.69 23.43 21.43
C ALA A 1173 -60.07 23.60 20.03
N ALA A 1174 -60.38 22.70 19.10
CA ALA A 1174 -59.86 22.76 17.73
C ALA A 1174 -60.40 23.96 16.92
N ALA A 1175 -61.68 24.27 17.07
CA ALA A 1175 -62.34 25.36 16.36
C ALA A 1175 -61.72 26.74 16.65
N ARG A 1176 -61.12 26.95 17.84
CA ARG A 1176 -60.41 28.20 18.18
C ARG A 1176 -59.20 28.47 17.29
N ASP A 1177 -58.60 27.41 16.75
CA ASP A 1177 -57.43 27.52 15.88
C ASP A 1177 -57.82 27.67 14.41
N TRP A 1178 -59.06 27.34 14.03
CA TRP A 1178 -59.56 27.45 12.65
C TRP A 1178 -59.92 28.87 12.23
N VAL A 1179 -60.22 29.75 13.19
CA VAL A 1179 -60.67 31.13 12.95
C VAL A 1179 -59.52 32.15 12.94
N LYS A 1180 -58.34 31.75 13.41
CA LYS A 1180 -57.16 32.64 13.40
C LYS A 1180 -56.59 32.70 11.97
N PRO A 1181 -56.62 33.87 11.30
CA PRO A 1181 -55.88 34.01 10.05
C PRO A 1181 -54.40 33.82 10.36
N LYS A 1182 -53.76 32.80 9.78
CA LYS A 1182 -52.31 32.64 9.92
C LYS A 1182 -51.65 33.83 9.22
N PRO A 1183 -50.75 34.58 9.90
CA PRO A 1183 -49.99 35.63 9.25
C PRO A 1183 -49.14 35.00 8.14
N VAL A 1184 -49.19 35.61 6.96
CA VAL A 1184 -48.36 35.23 5.81
C VAL A 1184 -46.89 35.28 6.21
N ALA A 1185 -46.19 34.17 6.04
CA ALA A 1185 -44.74 34.06 5.93
C ALA A 1185 -44.39 32.87 5.05
#